data_AF-A0A0S2ELV5-F1
#
_entry.id   AF-A0A0S2ELV5-F1
#
_cell.length_a   1.000
_cell.length_b   1.000
_cell.length_c   1.000
_cell.angle_alpha   90.00
_cell.angle_beta   90.00
_cell.angle_gamma   90.00
#
_symmetry.space_group_name_H-M   'P 1'
#
loop_
_entity.id
_entity.type
_entity.pdbx_description
1 polymer ?
#
loop_
_entity_poly.entity_id
_entity_poly.type
_entity_poly.pdbx_seq_one_letter_code
_entity_poly.pdbx_strand_id
1 'polypeptide(L)'
;MTKLRDIFEKPVDRAIEGVIKADDEVGLRVELEEYVITNEIERQLEKFLDAYNNYETANGVWISGFFGSGKSHLLKMLALLLENRDVDGTSAYELFKQKCADNEILAADLRKAVSVPSRSILFNIDQKADVISKEQIDALLSVFQKVFDEMCGYYGKQPHIAQFERDLDSRGVFEKFQTAYQAVAGKPWERGREQALLESANVAKAYAEATGGDPSTAQGILTQYRQDFRSSIEDFADKVKTYVDAQEPGFRLNFFVDEVGQYIADNVKLMTNLQTIAESLNTKCRGRAWIIVTAQQDMGSVIGDMTQRQENDFSKIQARFANRMPLNSADVAEVIQKRLLKKTEAGILSLTDLYHREANNLKTLFDFADGSMRLENFRDRDHFIHSYPFVPYQYPLFQQAIQNLSQHNAFEGKHSSVGERSMLGVFQEVAVRLADIPVGGVATFDQMFEGIRTALKSNVQQSILIAEKNLGDEFATRVLKALFLVKYVKGFKPTARNISILMLDRFDADLAKHKRHVEEALSLLEQNTYTQRNGDFFEFLTDEEKDVEQEIKAIEVDTAEIAKELETLIFDGVIKSRKLRHEASSQDYSFARYLDDRLLGRDYELAINVVTPFHEQSGNAEAIAMRTMSRDELAVVLNADVRFVSDLMMFKRTDKYVRQARAVAQQPSIERIVREKGEQNSSRQRDMTLRAQRLLADARLFVRGEEIEIRSEDPQARIERAFQTLVDKVHVNLGMLRGVAYSESDIAKSLTHGNDGMFGGDGVNLTETEQEILNFAQANARTGIRTTIKAILERFERKPYGWSYAAILSTTASLIGRGKIEARQDGSPLEGEPLQRGLQNSHAHGNIVVELQVEFTAAQTRKLKEFYGEFFDSQPAGSEGKALGLETAEAFAALKNELAVLQAQSARYPFLAALTEVQEAVREVTGKPYAWYVQDLGRHEERLLDLKESILDPVRRFMGGSQKAIYDEARTYLADQGANFGYGGDDRAGAIRAVLDNPTCFKGNAIQQMKGSLDALKAEVDARIVAERKAALSEIEDLREKLRVLPEYSTLAEPVRREIEAGFTGVLETIGSSGLIAVIRERVTGFKSTVFPALLGRVTTPPPQPADEGVGASSEQQGAPGDERPVAPPPLPPTQYVAATGLRVAYAKPFLADEQDVDAYLDTLRETLIAEIRAGKRITI
;
A
#
# COMPACT_ATOMS: atom_id res chain seq x y z
N MET A 1 -16.27 -27.63 69.84
CA MET A 1 -16.75 -27.18 68.52
C MET A 1 -16.98 -28.42 67.69
N THR A 2 -18.08 -28.47 66.93
CA THR A 2 -18.35 -29.53 65.94
C THR A 2 -17.28 -29.49 64.86
N LYS A 3 -16.68 -30.64 64.53
CA LYS A 3 -15.73 -30.79 63.42
C LYS A 3 -16.47 -31.12 62.13
N LEU A 4 -15.82 -30.91 60.99
CA LEU A 4 -16.35 -31.34 59.70
C LEU A 4 -16.65 -32.85 59.67
N ARG A 5 -15.81 -33.71 60.26
CA ARG A 5 -16.08 -35.16 60.36
C ARG A 5 -17.43 -35.52 61.00
N ASP A 6 -17.95 -34.70 61.92
CA ASP A 6 -19.13 -35.02 62.73
C ASP A 6 -20.47 -34.76 61.99
N ILE A 7 -20.44 -34.02 60.87
CA ILE A 7 -21.67 -33.60 60.15
C ILE A 7 -22.08 -34.57 59.03
N PHE A 8 -21.22 -35.53 58.67
CA PHE A 8 -21.44 -36.48 57.58
C PHE A 8 -22.11 -37.77 58.07
N GLU A 9 -23.07 -38.29 57.31
CA GLU A 9 -23.80 -39.53 57.64
C GLU A 9 -22.95 -40.79 57.47
N LYS A 10 -22.06 -40.80 56.47
CA LYS A 10 -21.06 -41.86 56.24
C LYS A 10 -19.67 -41.30 56.50
N PRO A 11 -18.71 -42.11 57.02
CA PRO A 11 -17.31 -41.70 57.14
C PRO A 11 -16.73 -41.29 55.77
N VAL A 12 -16.02 -40.16 55.74
CA VAL A 12 -15.39 -39.62 54.51
C VAL A 12 -14.07 -40.31 54.16
N ASP A 13 -13.48 -41.02 55.13
CA ASP A 13 -12.24 -41.80 55.05
C ASP A 13 -12.45 -43.28 54.67
N ARG A 14 -13.71 -43.70 54.44
CA ARG A 14 -14.03 -45.06 53.99
C ARG A 14 -13.47 -45.34 52.59
N ALA A 15 -13.10 -46.59 52.30
CA ALA A 15 -12.71 -46.99 50.95
C ALA A 15 -13.87 -46.75 49.96
N ILE A 16 -13.61 -45.98 48.91
CA ILE A 16 -14.48 -45.77 47.75
C ILE A 16 -13.64 -46.13 46.54
N GLU A 17 -14.08 -47.09 45.72
CA GLU A 17 -13.37 -47.40 44.49
C GLU A 17 -13.52 -46.24 43.49
N GLY A 18 -12.39 -45.60 43.18
CA GLY A 18 -12.32 -44.47 42.26
C GLY A 18 -12.45 -44.89 40.79
N VAL A 19 -12.29 -46.18 40.49
CA VAL A 19 -12.29 -46.79 39.16
C VAL A 19 -13.16 -48.04 39.22
N ILE A 20 -14.05 -48.23 38.25
CA ILE A 20 -14.87 -49.43 38.14
C ILE A 20 -14.33 -50.29 37.00
N LYS A 21 -13.98 -51.54 37.30
CA LYS A 21 -13.59 -52.54 36.29
C LYS A 21 -14.82 -53.31 35.82
N ALA A 22 -14.91 -53.54 34.51
CA ALA A 22 -15.98 -54.33 33.89
C ALA A 22 -15.97 -55.80 34.36
N ASP A 23 -14.79 -56.42 34.35
CA ASP A 23 -14.58 -57.85 34.61
C ASP A 23 -14.40 -58.20 36.11
N ASP A 24 -14.63 -57.25 37.04
CA ASP A 24 -14.39 -57.45 38.48
C ASP A 24 -15.70 -57.68 39.24
N GLU A 25 -15.84 -58.88 39.82
CA GLU A 25 -17.02 -59.34 40.56
C GLU A 25 -16.86 -59.23 42.09
N VAL A 26 -15.68 -58.80 42.58
CA VAL A 26 -15.46 -58.61 44.01
C VAL A 26 -16.13 -57.32 44.47
N GLY A 27 -17.06 -57.41 45.43
CA GLY A 27 -17.68 -56.23 46.02
C GLY A 27 -18.83 -55.61 45.22
N LEU A 28 -19.38 -56.29 44.19
CA LEU A 28 -20.55 -55.85 43.41
C LEU A 28 -21.72 -55.34 44.28
N ARG A 29 -21.93 -55.98 45.43
CA ARG A 29 -22.92 -55.55 46.43
C ARG A 29 -22.68 -54.12 46.91
N VAL A 30 -21.44 -53.78 47.21
CA VAL A 30 -21.04 -52.44 47.70
C VAL A 30 -21.12 -51.41 46.57
N GLU A 31 -20.75 -51.77 45.33
CA GLU A 31 -20.99 -50.92 44.15
C GLU A 31 -22.48 -50.56 44.02
N LEU A 32 -23.35 -51.59 44.02
CA LEU A 32 -24.81 -51.42 43.95
C LEU A 32 -25.34 -50.60 45.14
N GLU A 33 -24.99 -50.93 46.37
CA GLU A 33 -25.44 -50.21 47.57
C GLU A 33 -24.94 -48.74 47.59
N GLU A 34 -23.75 -48.43 47.09
CA GLU A 34 -23.20 -47.07 47.00
C GLU A 34 -23.59 -46.27 45.73
N TYR A 35 -24.14 -46.90 44.68
CA TYR A 35 -24.54 -46.19 43.47
C TYR A 35 -25.58 -45.10 43.75
N VAL A 36 -25.43 -43.93 43.12
CA VAL A 36 -26.33 -42.79 43.26
C VAL A 36 -27.01 -42.52 41.91
N ILE A 37 -28.34 -42.48 41.94
CA ILE A 37 -29.16 -41.94 40.85
C ILE A 37 -29.22 -40.41 41.04
N THR A 38 -28.84 -39.69 39.98
CA THR A 38 -28.99 -38.23 39.86
C THR A 38 -30.26 -37.89 39.10
N ASN A 39 -30.78 -36.68 39.26
CA ASN A 39 -32.03 -36.25 38.59
C ASN A 39 -31.98 -36.38 37.05
N GLU A 40 -30.78 -36.27 36.43
CA GLU A 40 -30.64 -36.45 34.98
C GLU A 40 -30.45 -37.92 34.61
N ILE A 41 -29.66 -38.71 35.35
CA ILE A 41 -29.57 -40.17 35.16
C ILE A 41 -30.96 -40.80 35.26
N GLU A 42 -31.78 -40.36 36.21
CA GLU A 42 -33.18 -40.78 36.39
C GLU A 42 -34.01 -40.60 35.10
N ARG A 43 -34.03 -39.38 34.54
CA ARG A 43 -34.75 -39.04 33.30
C ARG A 43 -34.22 -39.75 32.05
N GLN A 44 -32.91 -40.00 32.00
CA GLN A 44 -32.32 -40.73 30.87
C GLN A 44 -32.57 -42.24 31.00
N LEU A 45 -32.64 -42.78 32.24
CA LEU A 45 -33.08 -44.14 32.52
C LEU A 45 -34.56 -44.34 32.17
N GLU A 46 -35.45 -43.39 32.48
CA GLU A 46 -36.87 -43.44 32.07
C GLU A 46 -36.99 -43.62 30.54
N LYS A 47 -36.36 -42.75 29.75
CA LYS A 47 -36.37 -42.83 28.27
C LYS A 47 -35.76 -44.12 27.74
N PHE A 48 -34.66 -44.58 28.34
CA PHE A 48 -34.04 -45.84 27.97
C PHE A 48 -34.97 -47.02 28.26
N LEU A 49 -35.56 -47.08 29.46
CA LEU A 49 -36.43 -48.16 29.88
C LEU A 49 -37.75 -48.16 29.12
N ASP A 50 -38.32 -47.00 28.79
CA ASP A 50 -39.47 -46.90 27.86
C ASP A 50 -39.12 -47.50 26.50
N ALA A 51 -38.05 -47.06 25.84
CA ALA A 51 -37.61 -47.60 24.56
C ALA A 51 -37.22 -49.09 24.62
N TYR A 52 -36.69 -49.57 25.76
CA TYR A 52 -36.37 -50.97 25.99
C TYR A 52 -37.64 -51.81 26.19
N ASN A 53 -38.61 -51.31 26.96
CA ASN A 53 -39.88 -51.98 27.25
C ASN A 53 -40.84 -51.97 26.05
N ASN A 54 -40.82 -50.89 25.28
CA ASN A 54 -41.75 -50.57 24.20
C ASN A 54 -40.99 -50.36 22.88
N TYR A 55 -40.16 -51.34 22.48
CA TYR A 55 -39.32 -51.27 21.28
C TYR A 55 -40.14 -50.97 20.01
N GLU A 56 -39.72 -49.92 19.27
CA GLU A 56 -40.25 -49.58 17.95
C GLU A 56 -39.26 -49.89 16.81
N THR A 57 -38.11 -49.19 16.78
CA THR A 57 -37.25 -49.12 15.58
C THR A 57 -35.74 -49.19 15.80
N ALA A 58 -35.23 -48.96 17.03
CA ALA A 58 -33.80 -48.91 17.31
C ALA A 58 -33.43 -49.66 18.60
N ASN A 59 -32.31 -50.37 18.55
CA ASN A 59 -31.75 -51.21 19.63
C ASN A 59 -30.37 -50.71 20.13
N GLY A 60 -29.90 -49.56 19.63
CA GLY A 60 -28.64 -48.93 20.02
C GLY A 60 -28.84 -47.86 21.09
N VAL A 61 -28.03 -47.90 22.14
CA VAL A 61 -27.98 -46.90 23.22
C VAL A 61 -26.57 -46.32 23.33
N TRP A 62 -26.46 -44.99 23.39
CA TRP A 62 -25.19 -44.27 23.45
C TRP A 62 -25.07 -43.46 24.73
N ILE A 63 -24.19 -43.90 25.64
CA ILE A 63 -23.89 -43.21 26.90
C ILE A 63 -22.69 -42.27 26.66
N SER A 64 -22.98 -41.00 26.36
CA SER A 64 -21.97 -39.94 26.19
C SER A 64 -21.67 -39.22 27.51
N GLY A 65 -20.49 -38.60 27.62
CA GLY A 65 -20.11 -37.83 28.80
C GLY A 65 -18.60 -37.77 28.99
N PHE A 66 -18.13 -36.76 29.71
CA PHE A 66 -16.69 -36.49 29.91
C PHE A 66 -15.99 -37.53 30.81
N PHE A 67 -14.67 -37.45 30.93
CA PHE A 67 -13.91 -38.35 31.82
C PHE A 67 -14.36 -38.18 33.29
N GLY A 68 -14.59 -39.30 34.00
CA GLY A 68 -15.06 -39.29 35.38
C GLY A 68 -16.58 -39.06 35.57
N SER A 69 -17.37 -38.89 34.49
CA SER A 69 -18.83 -38.68 34.57
C SER A 69 -19.66 -39.92 34.93
N GLY A 70 -19.04 -41.05 35.29
CA GLY A 70 -19.74 -42.28 35.72
C GLY A 70 -20.21 -43.23 34.62
N LYS A 71 -19.89 -42.99 33.32
CA LYS A 71 -20.36 -43.83 32.19
C LYS A 71 -20.20 -45.34 32.40
N SER A 72 -18.99 -45.82 32.66
CA SER A 72 -18.68 -47.24 32.88
C SER A 72 -19.40 -47.81 34.11
N HIS A 73 -19.66 -46.96 35.12
CA HIS A 73 -20.44 -47.35 36.29
C HIS A 73 -21.91 -47.56 35.91
N LEU A 74 -22.53 -46.62 35.20
CA LEU A 74 -23.90 -46.76 34.69
C LEU A 74 -24.02 -47.97 33.75
N LEU A 75 -23.01 -48.21 32.91
CA LEU A 75 -22.94 -49.38 32.02
C LEU A 75 -22.93 -50.71 32.83
N LYS A 76 -22.06 -50.81 33.85
CA LYS A 76 -21.97 -51.99 34.73
C LYS A 76 -23.26 -52.20 35.54
N MET A 77 -23.82 -51.12 36.10
CA MET A 77 -25.09 -51.19 36.84
C MET A 77 -26.24 -51.64 35.93
N LEU A 78 -26.38 -51.08 34.72
CA LEU A 78 -27.39 -51.51 33.76
C LEU A 78 -27.24 -52.98 33.35
N ALA A 79 -26.00 -53.47 33.16
CA ALA A 79 -25.75 -54.87 32.85
C ALA A 79 -26.28 -55.81 33.96
N LEU A 80 -25.97 -55.50 35.23
CA LEU A 80 -26.43 -56.26 36.40
C LEU A 80 -27.95 -56.16 36.60
N LEU A 81 -28.53 -54.98 36.35
CA LEU A 81 -29.95 -54.71 36.57
C LEU A 81 -30.86 -55.37 35.53
N LEU A 82 -30.52 -55.31 34.23
CA LEU A 82 -31.37 -55.91 33.19
C LEU A 82 -31.31 -57.45 33.19
N GLU A 83 -30.17 -58.03 33.56
CA GLU A 83 -30.06 -59.48 33.85
C GLU A 83 -30.66 -59.84 35.22
N ASN A 84 -30.99 -58.84 36.05
CA ASN A 84 -31.45 -58.97 37.43
C ASN A 84 -30.59 -59.94 38.26
N ARG A 85 -29.28 -59.86 38.05
CA ARG A 85 -28.30 -60.83 38.56
C ARG A 85 -28.37 -60.93 40.08
N ASP A 86 -28.25 -62.16 40.61
CA ASP A 86 -28.10 -62.37 42.06
C ASP A 86 -26.72 -61.93 42.52
N VAL A 87 -26.69 -61.17 43.63
CA VAL A 87 -25.48 -60.66 44.27
C VAL A 87 -25.60 -60.92 45.77
N ASP A 88 -24.77 -61.83 46.29
CA ASP A 88 -24.78 -62.30 47.67
C ASP A 88 -26.17 -62.76 48.17
N GLY A 89 -26.96 -63.45 47.33
CA GLY A 89 -28.29 -63.93 47.66
C GLY A 89 -29.38 -62.86 47.67
N THR A 90 -29.12 -61.70 47.05
CA THR A 90 -30.11 -60.64 46.82
C THR A 90 -30.07 -60.24 45.35
N SER A 91 -31.23 -60.11 44.69
CA SER A 91 -31.28 -59.68 43.30
C SER A 91 -30.90 -58.20 43.13
N ALA A 92 -30.24 -57.87 42.03
CA ALA A 92 -29.86 -56.50 41.70
C ALA A 92 -31.05 -55.52 41.74
N TYR A 93 -32.25 -55.94 41.33
CA TYR A 93 -33.46 -55.12 41.43
C TYR A 93 -33.79 -54.72 42.89
N GLU A 94 -33.78 -55.65 43.85
CA GLU A 94 -34.18 -55.33 45.23
C GLU A 94 -33.14 -54.44 45.94
N LEU A 95 -31.85 -54.56 45.61
CA LEU A 95 -30.80 -53.64 46.07
C LEU A 95 -30.97 -52.22 45.50
N PHE A 96 -31.46 -52.10 44.26
CA PHE A 96 -31.57 -50.82 43.55
C PHE A 96 -32.93 -50.12 43.79
N LYS A 97 -33.99 -50.89 44.02
CA LYS A 97 -35.38 -50.46 44.27
C LYS A 97 -35.52 -49.37 45.33
N GLN A 98 -34.70 -49.38 46.38
CA GLN A 98 -34.69 -48.34 47.43
C GLN A 98 -34.24 -46.96 46.92
N LYS A 99 -33.47 -46.91 45.82
CA LYS A 99 -32.95 -45.68 45.20
C LYS A 99 -33.95 -45.02 44.25
N CYS A 100 -34.90 -45.79 43.74
CA CYS A 100 -36.02 -45.30 42.92
C CYS A 100 -37.28 -45.02 43.77
N ALA A 101 -37.18 -44.98 45.10
CA ALA A 101 -38.33 -44.84 45.99
C ALA A 101 -39.09 -43.52 45.80
N ASP A 102 -38.40 -42.46 45.38
CA ASP A 102 -38.98 -41.14 45.11
C ASP A 102 -39.66 -41.03 43.72
N ASN A 103 -39.52 -42.04 42.85
CA ASN A 103 -40.09 -42.05 41.49
C ASN A 103 -40.75 -43.41 41.17
N GLU A 104 -42.08 -43.47 41.32
CA GLU A 104 -42.88 -44.67 41.05
C GLU A 104 -42.85 -45.13 39.58
N ILE A 105 -42.65 -44.21 38.62
CA ILE A 105 -42.63 -44.52 37.19
C ILE A 105 -41.36 -45.30 36.86
N LEU A 106 -40.19 -44.75 37.21
CA LEU A 106 -38.89 -45.44 37.04
C LEU A 106 -38.88 -46.79 37.78
N ALA A 107 -39.44 -46.86 38.99
CA ALA A 107 -39.55 -48.10 39.76
C ALA A 107 -40.47 -49.16 39.12
N ALA A 108 -41.45 -48.73 38.31
CA ALA A 108 -42.36 -49.61 37.56
C ALA A 108 -41.77 -50.06 36.21
N ASP A 109 -41.17 -49.14 35.43
CA ASP A 109 -40.55 -49.50 34.14
C ASP A 109 -39.30 -50.36 34.31
N LEU A 110 -38.50 -50.13 35.36
CA LEU A 110 -37.40 -51.05 35.71
C LEU A 110 -37.93 -52.43 36.09
N ARG A 111 -39.07 -52.52 36.80
CA ARG A 111 -39.71 -53.81 37.15
C ARG A 111 -40.22 -54.53 35.91
N LYS A 112 -40.77 -53.80 34.94
CA LYS A 112 -41.22 -54.33 33.64
C LYS A 112 -40.03 -54.86 32.84
N ALA A 113 -38.92 -54.13 32.77
CA ALA A 113 -37.70 -54.59 32.10
C ALA A 113 -37.13 -55.87 32.75
N VAL A 114 -37.03 -55.88 34.08
CA VAL A 114 -36.60 -57.03 34.90
C VAL A 114 -37.51 -58.25 34.80
N SER A 115 -38.79 -58.06 34.46
CA SER A 115 -39.75 -59.18 34.31
C SER A 115 -39.57 -59.99 33.02
N VAL A 116 -38.74 -59.51 32.08
CA VAL A 116 -38.39 -60.23 30.85
C VAL A 116 -37.01 -60.89 31.03
N PRO A 117 -36.89 -62.23 30.87
CA PRO A 117 -35.59 -62.90 30.95
C PRO A 117 -34.56 -62.26 30.00
N SER A 118 -33.43 -61.83 30.54
CA SER A 118 -32.34 -61.29 29.74
C SER A 118 -30.96 -61.69 30.26
N ARG A 119 -29.95 -61.59 29.39
CA ARG A 119 -28.54 -61.83 29.74
C ARG A 119 -27.66 -60.71 29.20
N SER A 120 -26.68 -60.29 29.98
CA SER A 120 -25.82 -59.14 29.71
C SER A 120 -24.38 -59.58 29.44
N ILE A 121 -23.80 -59.12 28.34
CA ILE A 121 -22.39 -59.31 28.01
C ILE A 121 -21.68 -57.97 28.21
N LEU A 122 -21.09 -57.78 29.39
CA LEU A 122 -20.29 -56.60 29.74
C LEU A 122 -18.82 -56.84 29.38
N PHE A 123 -18.19 -55.90 28.67
CA PHE A 123 -16.76 -55.95 28.35
C PHE A 123 -16.19 -54.57 27.99
N ASN A 124 -14.91 -54.33 28.34
CA ASN A 124 -14.13 -53.22 27.80
C ASN A 124 -13.54 -53.59 26.43
N ILE A 125 -13.71 -52.72 25.43
CA ILE A 125 -13.31 -53.06 24.05
C ILE A 125 -11.81 -53.00 23.82
N ASP A 126 -11.10 -51.99 24.35
CA ASP A 126 -9.65 -51.82 24.17
C ASP A 126 -8.89 -53.00 24.82
N GLN A 127 -9.26 -53.39 26.05
CA GLN A 127 -8.66 -54.51 26.77
C GLN A 127 -8.89 -55.87 26.08
N LYS A 128 -10.09 -56.13 25.56
CA LYS A 128 -10.36 -57.37 24.81
C LYS A 128 -9.72 -57.36 23.41
N ALA A 129 -9.42 -56.17 22.86
CA ALA A 129 -8.83 -55.96 21.54
C ALA A 129 -7.29 -56.04 21.49
N ASP A 130 -6.54 -55.70 22.54
CA ASP A 130 -5.05 -55.72 22.52
C ASP A 130 -4.43 -57.12 22.26
N VAL A 131 -5.24 -58.17 22.26
CA VAL A 131 -4.87 -59.54 21.84
C VAL A 131 -4.91 -59.72 20.30
N ILE A 132 -5.37 -58.71 19.55
CA ILE A 132 -5.67 -58.72 18.12
C ILE A 132 -5.09 -57.42 17.50
N SER A 133 -4.52 -57.47 16.28
CA SER A 133 -3.95 -56.24 15.68
C SER A 133 -5.03 -55.21 15.34
N LYS A 134 -4.91 -54.00 15.91
CA LYS A 134 -5.80 -52.84 15.66
C LYS A 134 -5.73 -52.33 14.21
N GLU A 135 -4.81 -52.83 13.39
CA GLU A 135 -4.71 -52.53 11.95
C GLU A 135 -5.73 -53.30 11.09
N GLN A 136 -6.36 -54.36 11.64
CA GLN A 136 -7.27 -55.21 10.86
C GLN A 136 -8.68 -54.60 10.75
N ILE A 137 -9.22 -54.60 9.52
CA ILE A 137 -10.51 -53.99 9.17
C ILE A 137 -11.66 -54.60 10.00
N ASP A 138 -11.60 -55.91 10.27
CA ASP A 138 -12.64 -56.67 10.96
C ASP A 138 -12.44 -56.78 12.48
N ALA A 139 -11.47 -56.05 13.06
CA ALA A 139 -11.10 -56.16 14.47
C ALA A 139 -12.31 -56.00 15.41
N LEU A 140 -13.18 -55.02 15.16
CA LEU A 140 -14.42 -54.82 15.92
C LEU A 140 -15.32 -56.06 15.96
N LEU A 141 -15.59 -56.68 14.80
CA LEU A 141 -16.45 -57.86 14.69
C LEU A 141 -15.83 -59.06 15.42
N SER A 142 -14.50 -59.22 15.32
CA SER A 142 -13.78 -60.30 16.01
C SER A 142 -13.88 -60.21 17.54
N VAL A 143 -13.91 -59.00 18.12
CA VAL A 143 -14.13 -58.82 19.56
C VAL A 143 -15.58 -59.14 19.96
N PHE A 144 -16.57 -58.64 19.22
CA PHE A 144 -17.99 -58.97 19.45
C PHE A 144 -18.26 -60.48 19.35
N GLN A 145 -17.69 -61.15 18.35
CA GLN A 145 -17.79 -62.61 18.25
C GLN A 145 -17.07 -63.30 19.41
N LYS A 146 -15.84 -62.90 19.74
CA LYS A 146 -15.05 -63.49 20.85
C LYS A 146 -15.82 -63.47 22.17
N VAL A 147 -16.41 -62.35 22.56
CA VAL A 147 -17.15 -62.26 23.84
C VAL A 147 -18.50 -63.00 23.81
N PHE A 148 -19.14 -63.09 22.65
CA PHE A 148 -20.34 -63.91 22.46
C PHE A 148 -20.01 -65.42 22.53
N ASP A 149 -18.93 -65.84 21.89
CA ASP A 149 -18.42 -67.21 21.94
C ASP A 149 -17.97 -67.57 23.38
N GLU A 150 -17.27 -66.66 24.09
CA GLU A 150 -16.92 -66.79 25.52
C GLU A 150 -18.20 -66.93 26.40
N MET A 151 -19.24 -66.13 26.18
CA MET A 151 -20.53 -66.19 26.91
C MET A 151 -21.27 -67.53 26.73
N CYS A 152 -21.18 -68.12 25.54
CA CYS A 152 -21.70 -69.46 25.23
C CYS A 152 -20.82 -70.61 25.77
N GLY A 153 -19.64 -70.33 26.35
CA GLY A 153 -18.67 -71.34 26.82
C GLY A 153 -17.68 -71.86 25.77
N TYR A 154 -17.81 -71.40 24.52
CA TYR A 154 -16.93 -71.73 23.40
C TYR A 154 -15.60 -70.95 23.46
N TYR A 155 -14.63 -71.36 22.65
CA TYR A 155 -13.25 -70.87 22.70
C TYR A 155 -13.04 -69.58 21.87
N GLY A 156 -13.56 -68.45 22.38
CA GLY A 156 -13.50 -67.13 21.71
C GLY A 156 -12.10 -66.63 21.30
N LYS A 157 -11.01 -67.19 21.85
CA LYS A 157 -9.63 -66.92 21.39
C LYS A 157 -9.37 -67.37 19.94
N GLN A 158 -10.10 -68.34 19.40
CA GLN A 158 -9.95 -68.82 18.01
C GLN A 158 -11.33 -69.11 17.39
N PRO A 159 -11.91 -68.18 16.59
CA PRO A 159 -13.28 -68.28 16.07
C PRO A 159 -13.61 -69.56 15.27
N HIS A 160 -12.64 -70.14 14.57
CA HIS A 160 -12.81 -71.41 13.85
C HIS A 160 -12.98 -72.63 14.78
N ILE A 161 -12.44 -72.57 16.00
CA ILE A 161 -12.67 -73.59 17.04
C ILE A 161 -14.04 -73.38 17.68
N ALA A 162 -14.42 -72.13 18.01
CA ALA A 162 -15.74 -71.83 18.54
C ALA A 162 -16.88 -72.18 17.56
N GLN A 163 -16.64 -72.09 16.24
CA GLN A 163 -17.57 -72.60 15.23
C GLN A 163 -17.67 -74.13 15.26
N PHE A 164 -16.54 -74.84 15.35
CA PHE A 164 -16.53 -76.31 15.47
C PHE A 164 -17.24 -76.81 16.75
N GLU A 165 -17.07 -76.12 17.88
CA GLU A 165 -17.78 -76.41 19.13
C GLU A 165 -19.29 -76.19 18.97
N ARG A 166 -19.70 -75.04 18.42
CA ARG A 166 -21.12 -74.71 18.11
C ARG A 166 -21.77 -75.70 17.12
N ASP A 167 -21.02 -76.18 16.13
CA ASP A 167 -21.51 -77.14 15.13
C ASP A 167 -21.66 -78.57 15.71
N LEU A 168 -20.91 -78.92 16.76
CA LEU A 168 -21.12 -80.15 17.54
C LEU A 168 -22.29 -80.01 18.52
N ASP A 169 -22.44 -78.83 19.13
CA ASP A 169 -23.44 -78.54 20.15
C ASP A 169 -24.85 -78.48 19.56
N SER A 170 -25.02 -77.76 18.44
CA SER A 170 -26.26 -77.75 17.64
C SER A 170 -26.70 -79.13 17.10
N ARG A 171 -25.83 -80.13 17.16
CA ARG A 171 -26.10 -81.54 16.79
C ARG A 171 -26.27 -82.47 17.99
N GLY A 172 -26.18 -81.97 19.23
CA GLY A 172 -26.31 -82.78 20.45
C GLY A 172 -25.19 -83.81 20.64
N VAL A 173 -23.97 -83.52 20.16
CA VAL A 173 -22.81 -84.40 20.27
C VAL A 173 -21.59 -83.77 20.97
N PHE A 174 -21.68 -82.51 21.41
CA PHE A 174 -20.55 -81.82 22.05
C PHE A 174 -20.09 -82.48 23.36
N GLU A 175 -21.00 -82.84 24.27
CA GLU A 175 -20.66 -83.58 25.51
C GLU A 175 -19.98 -84.93 25.23
N LYS A 176 -20.44 -85.64 24.18
CA LYS A 176 -19.87 -86.92 23.73
C LYS A 176 -18.46 -86.71 23.18
N PHE A 177 -18.24 -85.63 22.43
CA PHE A 177 -16.92 -85.24 21.94
C PHE A 177 -15.97 -84.84 23.07
N GLN A 178 -16.42 -84.06 24.06
CA GLN A 178 -15.62 -83.73 25.26
C GLN A 178 -15.22 -85.01 26.02
N THR A 179 -16.16 -85.94 26.20
CA THR A 179 -15.93 -87.23 26.86
C THR A 179 -14.93 -88.10 26.10
N ALA A 180 -15.13 -88.29 24.79
CA ALA A 180 -14.22 -89.05 23.93
C ALA A 180 -12.83 -88.39 23.86
N TYR A 181 -12.75 -87.06 23.76
CA TYR A 181 -11.48 -86.33 23.77
C TYR A 181 -10.74 -86.52 25.10
N GLN A 182 -11.42 -86.48 26.24
CA GLN A 182 -10.79 -86.72 27.54
C GLN A 182 -10.30 -88.17 27.67
N ALA A 183 -11.03 -89.15 27.12
CA ALA A 183 -10.59 -90.55 27.08
C ALA A 183 -9.37 -90.77 26.16
N VAL A 184 -9.31 -90.13 24.99
CA VAL A 184 -8.21 -90.26 24.02
C VAL A 184 -6.96 -89.46 24.38
N ALA A 185 -7.13 -88.23 24.89
CA ALA A 185 -6.03 -87.29 25.14
C ALA A 185 -5.60 -87.22 26.63
N GLY A 186 -6.35 -87.83 27.55
CA GLY A 186 -6.06 -87.83 28.99
C GLY A 186 -6.22 -86.46 29.67
N LYS A 187 -6.84 -85.47 29.00
CA LYS A 187 -7.06 -84.11 29.49
C LYS A 187 -8.42 -83.55 29.03
N PRO A 188 -9.06 -82.68 29.83
CA PRO A 188 -10.33 -82.05 29.44
C PRO A 188 -10.19 -81.23 28.16
N TRP A 189 -11.26 -81.17 27.36
CA TRP A 189 -11.28 -80.46 26.07
C TRP A 189 -11.00 -78.96 26.23
N GLU A 190 -11.42 -78.38 27.35
CA GLU A 190 -11.26 -76.96 27.71
C GLU A 190 -9.78 -76.54 27.74
N ARG A 191 -8.88 -77.51 27.99
CA ARG A 191 -7.41 -77.38 27.95
C ARG A 191 -6.79 -77.96 26.67
N GLY A 192 -7.48 -78.90 26.00
CA GLY A 192 -7.10 -79.40 24.68
C GLY A 192 -7.21 -78.35 23.57
N ARG A 193 -8.30 -77.56 23.59
CA ARG A 193 -8.59 -76.50 22.61
C ARG A 193 -7.55 -75.37 22.56
N GLU A 194 -6.87 -75.11 23.67
CA GLU A 194 -5.73 -74.18 23.69
C GLU A 194 -4.52 -74.68 22.90
N GLN A 195 -4.40 -76.00 22.72
CA GLN A 195 -3.26 -76.69 22.08
C GLN A 195 -3.65 -77.38 20.76
N ALA A 196 -4.75 -76.95 20.13
CA ALA A 196 -5.42 -77.60 18.98
C ALA A 196 -4.51 -78.00 17.79
N LEU A 197 -3.38 -77.32 17.58
CA LEU A 197 -2.37 -77.72 16.59
C LEU A 197 -1.67 -79.04 16.95
N LEU A 198 -1.19 -79.15 18.20
CA LEU A 198 -0.53 -80.34 18.74
C LEU A 198 -1.53 -81.49 18.95
N GLU A 199 -2.76 -81.15 19.32
CA GLU A 199 -3.84 -82.09 19.64
C GLU A 199 -4.66 -82.56 18.42
N SER A 200 -4.32 -82.10 17.23
CA SER A 200 -5.06 -82.35 15.97
C SER A 200 -5.34 -83.85 15.71
N ALA A 201 -4.40 -84.74 16.03
CA ALA A 201 -4.58 -86.19 15.89
C ALA A 201 -5.51 -86.81 16.96
N ASN A 202 -5.63 -86.20 18.14
CA ASN A 202 -6.54 -86.64 19.19
C ASN A 202 -7.96 -86.09 18.96
N VAL A 203 -8.07 -84.85 18.47
CA VAL A 203 -9.34 -84.26 18.02
C VAL A 203 -9.97 -85.08 16.89
N ALA A 204 -9.19 -85.50 15.89
CA ALA A 204 -9.70 -86.32 14.79
C ALA A 204 -10.31 -87.65 15.28
N LYS A 205 -9.65 -88.34 16.23
CA LYS A 205 -10.17 -89.57 16.85
C LYS A 205 -11.44 -89.32 17.64
N ALA A 206 -11.44 -88.33 18.53
CA ALA A 206 -12.58 -88.00 19.38
C ALA A 206 -13.80 -87.53 18.57
N TYR A 207 -13.58 -86.78 17.48
CA TYR A 207 -14.64 -86.39 16.56
C TYR A 207 -15.23 -87.59 15.82
N ALA A 208 -14.40 -88.50 15.32
CA ALA A 208 -14.86 -89.72 14.65
C ALA A 208 -15.66 -90.62 15.61
N GLU A 209 -15.18 -90.81 16.85
CA GLU A 209 -15.88 -91.56 17.90
C GLU A 209 -17.23 -90.92 18.29
N ALA A 210 -17.27 -89.60 18.48
CA ALA A 210 -18.50 -88.89 18.85
C ALA A 210 -19.54 -88.77 17.71
N THR A 211 -19.12 -88.88 16.43
CA THR A 211 -20.00 -88.77 15.25
C THR A 211 -20.28 -90.09 14.53
N GLY A 212 -19.60 -91.18 14.92
CA GLY A 212 -19.71 -92.49 14.25
C GLY A 212 -19.01 -92.57 12.88
N GLY A 213 -18.03 -91.68 12.65
CA GLY A 213 -17.26 -91.61 11.40
C GLY A 213 -15.94 -92.40 11.43
N ASP A 214 -15.25 -92.46 10.29
CA ASP A 214 -13.91 -93.03 10.20
C ASP A 214 -12.83 -91.99 10.65
N PRO A 215 -11.89 -92.35 11.56
CA PRO A 215 -10.83 -91.45 12.01
C PRO A 215 -9.91 -90.89 10.91
N SER A 216 -9.80 -91.57 9.76
CA SER A 216 -9.02 -91.09 8.61
C SER A 216 -9.67 -89.88 7.93
N THR A 217 -11.00 -89.89 7.79
CA THR A 217 -11.78 -88.77 7.20
C THR A 217 -11.86 -87.56 8.13
N ALA A 218 -11.61 -87.73 9.43
CA ALA A 218 -11.59 -86.66 10.42
C ALA A 218 -10.23 -85.95 10.55
N GLN A 219 -9.16 -86.45 9.90
CA GLN A 219 -7.85 -85.82 9.98
C GLN A 219 -7.85 -84.42 9.33
N GLY A 220 -7.37 -83.43 10.07
CA GLY A 220 -7.29 -82.05 9.59
C GLY A 220 -8.61 -81.27 9.64
N ILE A 221 -9.67 -81.78 10.30
CA ILE A 221 -10.95 -81.08 10.41
C ILE A 221 -10.82 -79.63 10.94
N LEU A 222 -10.05 -79.40 12.01
CA LEU A 222 -9.80 -78.03 12.51
C LEU A 222 -9.00 -77.16 11.53
N THR A 223 -8.27 -77.75 10.58
CA THR A 223 -7.59 -77.03 9.50
C THR A 223 -8.56 -76.63 8.39
N GLN A 224 -9.53 -77.49 8.05
CA GLN A 224 -10.64 -77.15 7.14
C GLN A 224 -11.46 -76.00 7.73
N TYR A 225 -11.94 -76.12 8.98
CA TYR A 225 -12.61 -75.02 9.67
C TYR A 225 -11.76 -73.74 9.69
N ARG A 226 -10.43 -73.81 9.81
CA ARG A 226 -9.57 -72.61 9.73
C ARG A 226 -9.46 -72.00 8.32
N GLN A 227 -9.57 -72.80 7.26
CA GLN A 227 -9.49 -72.34 5.87
C GLN A 227 -10.83 -71.80 5.35
N ASP A 228 -11.92 -72.46 5.74
CA ASP A 228 -13.28 -72.14 5.28
C ASP A 228 -13.96 -71.06 6.15
N PHE A 229 -13.52 -70.86 7.40
CA PHE A 229 -14.09 -69.84 8.28
C PHE A 229 -13.87 -68.43 7.73
N ARG A 230 -14.99 -67.85 7.26
CA ARG A 230 -15.19 -66.42 7.05
C ARG A 230 -16.47 -66.07 7.80
N SER A 231 -16.46 -65.00 8.59
CA SER A 231 -17.66 -64.53 9.28
C SER A 231 -17.88 -63.08 8.91
N SER A 232 -19.02 -62.79 8.30
CA SER A 232 -19.52 -61.44 8.11
C SER A 232 -20.27 -60.94 9.35
N ILE A 233 -20.65 -59.68 9.33
CA ILE A 233 -21.52 -59.07 10.34
C ILE A 233 -22.93 -59.71 10.30
N GLU A 234 -23.40 -60.16 9.14
CA GLU A 234 -24.69 -60.83 9.01
C GLU A 234 -24.66 -62.25 9.62
N ASP A 235 -23.58 -63.02 9.38
CA ASP A 235 -23.38 -64.33 10.00
C ASP A 235 -23.35 -64.24 11.54
N PHE A 236 -22.73 -63.19 12.08
CA PHE A 236 -22.75 -62.92 13.52
C PHE A 236 -24.17 -62.60 14.03
N ALA A 237 -24.93 -61.77 13.31
CA ALA A 237 -26.30 -61.45 13.68
C ALA A 237 -27.24 -62.66 13.62
N ASP A 238 -27.06 -63.58 12.67
CA ASP A 238 -27.83 -64.83 12.61
C ASP A 238 -27.39 -65.85 13.68
N LYS A 239 -26.11 -65.90 14.06
CA LYS A 239 -25.63 -66.68 15.23
C LYS A 239 -26.27 -66.17 16.53
N VAL A 240 -26.30 -64.86 16.75
CA VAL A 240 -26.97 -64.24 17.90
C VAL A 240 -28.48 -64.51 17.88
N LYS A 241 -29.13 -64.35 16.72
CA LYS A 241 -30.55 -64.69 16.55
C LYS A 241 -30.84 -66.16 16.89
N THR A 242 -30.00 -67.08 16.41
CA THR A 242 -30.17 -68.53 16.67
C THR A 242 -30.05 -68.85 18.16
N TYR A 243 -29.12 -68.21 18.88
CA TYR A 243 -29.03 -68.34 20.34
C TYR A 243 -30.29 -67.79 21.05
N VAL A 244 -30.76 -66.61 20.66
CA VAL A 244 -31.94 -65.93 21.24
C VAL A 244 -33.26 -66.67 20.90
N ASP A 245 -33.35 -67.32 19.74
CA ASP A 245 -34.49 -68.16 19.34
C ASP A 245 -34.52 -69.54 20.06
N ALA A 246 -33.42 -69.94 20.72
CA ALA A 246 -33.31 -71.17 21.50
C ALA A 246 -33.58 -70.97 23.02
N GLN A 247 -33.76 -69.73 23.48
CA GLN A 247 -34.11 -69.40 24.87
C GLN A 247 -35.63 -69.25 25.06
N GLU A 248 -36.04 -68.84 26.27
CA GLU A 248 -37.45 -68.66 26.63
C GLU A 248 -38.18 -67.59 25.77
N PRO A 249 -39.52 -67.70 25.60
CA PRO A 249 -40.28 -66.74 24.81
C PRO A 249 -40.14 -65.29 25.31
N GLY A 250 -39.56 -64.44 24.46
CA GLY A 250 -39.32 -63.03 24.77
C GLY A 250 -37.92 -62.72 25.31
N PHE A 251 -37.04 -63.72 25.47
CA PHE A 251 -35.66 -63.56 25.94
C PHE A 251 -34.88 -62.46 25.20
N ARG A 252 -34.03 -61.74 25.93
CA ARG A 252 -33.22 -60.62 25.41
C ARG A 252 -31.72 -60.81 25.67
N LEU A 253 -30.89 -60.42 24.71
CA LEU A 253 -29.43 -60.38 24.85
C LEU A 253 -28.93 -58.93 24.76
N ASN A 254 -28.19 -58.48 25.77
CA ASN A 254 -27.71 -57.11 25.88
C ASN A 254 -26.18 -57.08 25.78
N PHE A 255 -25.62 -56.42 24.77
CA PHE A 255 -24.18 -56.16 24.67
C PHE A 255 -23.85 -54.81 25.33
N PHE A 256 -23.06 -54.83 26.39
CA PHE A 256 -22.62 -53.66 27.15
C PHE A 256 -21.13 -53.42 26.90
N VAL A 257 -20.81 -52.41 26.11
CA VAL A 257 -19.46 -52.23 25.53
C VAL A 257 -18.84 -50.93 26.01
N ASP A 258 -17.79 -51.04 26.82
CA ASP A 258 -17.10 -49.88 27.38
C ASP A 258 -15.96 -49.38 26.48
N GLU A 259 -15.72 -48.06 26.52
CA GLU A 259 -14.68 -47.30 25.82
C GLU A 259 -14.74 -47.32 24.27
N VAL A 260 -15.85 -47.75 23.69
CA VAL A 260 -16.14 -47.75 22.25
C VAL A 260 -15.78 -46.43 21.57
N GLY A 261 -16.16 -45.29 22.16
CA GLY A 261 -15.89 -43.97 21.59
C GLY A 261 -14.40 -43.62 21.45
N GLN A 262 -13.52 -44.21 22.26
CA GLN A 262 -12.07 -44.02 22.15
C GLN A 262 -11.50 -44.93 21.05
N TYR A 263 -11.88 -46.21 21.07
CA TYR A 263 -11.40 -47.24 20.13
C TYR A 263 -11.65 -46.91 18.65
N ILE A 264 -12.70 -46.14 18.36
CA ILE A 264 -13.10 -45.76 16.99
C ILE A 264 -12.76 -44.32 16.59
N ALA A 265 -12.20 -43.50 17.49
CA ALA A 265 -12.07 -42.05 17.33
C ALA A 265 -11.36 -41.63 16.02
N ASP A 266 -10.23 -42.28 15.71
CA ASP A 266 -9.43 -42.00 14.52
C ASP A 266 -9.81 -42.86 13.29
N ASN A 267 -10.80 -43.77 13.40
CA ASN A 267 -11.05 -44.81 12.39
C ASN A 267 -12.52 -44.92 11.97
N VAL A 268 -12.87 -44.18 10.92
CA VAL A 268 -14.20 -44.16 10.28
C VAL A 268 -14.70 -45.56 9.90
N LYS A 269 -13.82 -46.52 9.54
CA LYS A 269 -14.26 -47.88 9.17
C LYS A 269 -14.75 -48.69 10.36
N LEU A 270 -14.09 -48.60 11.52
CA LEU A 270 -14.56 -49.26 12.75
C LEU A 270 -15.89 -48.66 13.21
N MET A 271 -16.04 -47.34 13.08
CA MET A 271 -17.29 -46.62 13.30
C MET A 271 -18.43 -47.12 12.37
N THR A 272 -18.17 -47.32 11.07
CA THR A 272 -19.15 -47.94 10.14
C THR A 272 -19.46 -49.39 10.52
N ASN A 273 -18.46 -50.19 10.92
CA ASN A 273 -18.69 -51.58 11.31
C ASN A 273 -19.61 -51.67 12.54
N LEU A 274 -19.47 -50.78 13.53
CA LEU A 274 -20.36 -50.72 14.69
C LEU A 274 -21.81 -50.43 14.29
N GLN A 275 -22.01 -49.48 13.36
CA GLN A 275 -23.33 -49.17 12.80
C GLN A 275 -23.96 -50.43 12.17
N THR A 276 -23.19 -51.16 11.36
CA THR A 276 -23.67 -52.36 10.66
C THR A 276 -23.98 -53.50 11.65
N ILE A 277 -23.19 -53.70 12.71
CA ILE A 277 -23.50 -54.72 13.74
C ILE A 277 -24.83 -54.38 14.44
N ALA A 278 -25.04 -53.12 14.83
CA ALA A 278 -26.29 -52.67 15.43
C ALA A 278 -27.49 -52.91 14.48
N GLU A 279 -27.36 -52.50 13.22
CA GLU A 279 -28.40 -52.63 12.19
C GLU A 279 -28.74 -54.08 11.82
N SER A 280 -27.74 -54.95 11.68
CA SER A 280 -27.96 -56.39 11.44
C SER A 280 -28.62 -57.06 12.64
N LEU A 281 -28.18 -56.78 13.88
CA LEU A 281 -28.85 -57.31 15.08
C LEU A 281 -30.30 -56.81 15.19
N ASN A 282 -30.55 -55.53 14.92
CA ASN A 282 -31.90 -54.95 14.94
C ASN A 282 -32.83 -55.66 13.96
N THR A 283 -32.35 -55.85 12.72
CA THR A 283 -33.10 -56.45 11.61
C THR A 283 -33.38 -57.94 11.83
N LYS A 284 -32.38 -58.71 12.29
CA LYS A 284 -32.49 -60.16 12.50
C LYS A 284 -33.21 -60.52 13.81
N CYS A 285 -32.93 -59.80 14.91
CA CYS A 285 -33.45 -60.14 16.24
C CYS A 285 -34.71 -59.37 16.65
N ARG A 286 -35.03 -58.25 15.99
CA ARG A 286 -36.22 -57.39 16.20
C ARG A 286 -36.41 -56.97 17.67
N GLY A 287 -35.51 -56.14 18.18
CA GLY A 287 -35.58 -55.62 19.55
C GLY A 287 -35.26 -56.63 20.67
N ARG A 288 -34.92 -57.89 20.37
CA ARG A 288 -34.42 -58.87 21.35
C ARG A 288 -32.89 -58.86 21.53
N ALA A 289 -32.15 -58.13 20.70
CA ALA A 289 -30.71 -57.96 20.84
C ALA A 289 -30.36 -56.47 20.85
N TRP A 290 -29.75 -55.99 21.93
CA TRP A 290 -29.44 -54.58 22.17
C TRP A 290 -27.93 -54.34 22.26
N ILE A 291 -27.48 -53.14 21.87
CA ILE A 291 -26.09 -52.69 22.09
C ILE A 291 -26.11 -51.37 22.86
N ILE A 292 -25.47 -51.35 24.02
CA ILE A 292 -25.29 -50.20 24.88
C ILE A 292 -23.79 -49.89 24.90
N VAL A 293 -23.39 -48.68 24.50
CA VAL A 293 -21.97 -48.28 24.36
C VAL A 293 -21.63 -47.01 25.14
N THR A 294 -20.38 -46.86 25.57
CA THR A 294 -19.89 -45.61 26.17
C THR A 294 -18.94 -44.83 25.26
N ALA A 295 -18.97 -43.49 25.37
CA ALA A 295 -18.06 -42.60 24.64
C ALA A 295 -17.66 -41.37 25.48
N GLN A 296 -16.41 -40.90 25.33
CA GLN A 296 -15.86 -39.77 26.11
C GLN A 296 -16.39 -38.38 25.67
N GLN A 297 -17.13 -38.31 24.56
CA GLN A 297 -17.69 -37.08 23.99
C GLN A 297 -19.14 -37.31 23.54
N ASP A 298 -19.91 -36.23 23.49
CA ASP A 298 -21.24 -36.25 22.87
C ASP A 298 -21.16 -36.07 21.36
N MET A 299 -22.05 -36.74 20.62
CA MET A 299 -21.87 -37.05 19.19
C MET A 299 -21.73 -35.82 18.27
N GLY A 300 -22.16 -34.64 18.72
CA GLY A 300 -22.01 -33.39 17.96
C GLY A 300 -20.67 -32.66 18.18
N SER A 301 -19.93 -32.97 19.25
CA SER A 301 -18.72 -32.21 19.62
C SER A 301 -17.46 -32.55 18.79
N VAL A 302 -17.46 -33.69 18.10
CA VAL A 302 -16.39 -34.15 17.20
C VAL A 302 -16.36 -33.38 15.87
N ILE A 303 -17.45 -32.69 15.52
CA ILE A 303 -17.72 -32.17 14.16
C ILE A 303 -16.81 -30.99 13.78
N GLY A 304 -16.24 -30.25 14.74
CA GLY A 304 -15.57 -28.96 14.51
C GLY A 304 -14.40 -28.95 13.51
N ASP A 305 -13.67 -30.06 13.38
CA ASP A 305 -12.52 -30.21 12.48
C ASP A 305 -12.78 -31.18 11.30
N MET A 306 -14.03 -31.58 11.06
CA MET A 306 -14.37 -32.62 10.08
C MET A 306 -14.70 -32.09 8.67
N THR A 307 -14.45 -32.93 7.66
CA THR A 307 -14.84 -32.65 6.26
C THR A 307 -16.28 -33.12 5.97
N GLN A 308 -16.96 -32.46 5.02
CA GLN A 308 -18.38 -32.71 4.68
C GLN A 308 -18.78 -34.16 4.37
N ARG A 309 -17.83 -35.05 4.05
CA ARG A 309 -18.11 -36.49 3.89
C ARG A 309 -18.34 -37.19 5.24
N GLN A 310 -17.59 -36.80 6.27
CA GLN A 310 -17.68 -37.40 7.60
C GLN A 310 -19.01 -37.04 8.29
N GLU A 311 -19.48 -35.80 8.16
CA GLU A 311 -20.78 -35.35 8.68
C GLU A 311 -21.95 -36.25 8.20
N ASN A 312 -21.95 -36.59 6.91
CA ASN A 312 -22.98 -37.42 6.29
C ASN A 312 -23.01 -38.85 6.83
N ASP A 313 -21.86 -39.48 7.10
CA ASP A 313 -21.82 -40.81 7.68
C ASP A 313 -22.14 -40.81 9.18
N PHE A 314 -21.70 -39.80 9.94
CA PHE A 314 -22.10 -39.62 11.34
C PHE A 314 -23.62 -39.49 11.52
N SER A 315 -24.31 -38.83 10.59
CA SER A 315 -25.78 -38.67 10.63
C SER A 315 -26.55 -40.01 10.61
N LYS A 316 -26.01 -41.05 9.96
CA LYS A 316 -26.64 -42.38 9.85
C LYS A 316 -26.55 -43.14 11.17
N ILE A 317 -25.43 -43.00 11.86
CA ILE A 317 -25.15 -43.64 13.15
C ILE A 317 -26.05 -43.06 14.25
N GLN A 318 -26.30 -41.75 14.20
CA GLN A 318 -27.28 -41.08 15.05
C GLN A 318 -28.71 -41.63 14.93
N ALA A 319 -29.06 -42.30 13.81
CA ALA A 319 -30.34 -42.96 13.58
C ALA A 319 -30.34 -44.47 13.90
N ARG A 320 -29.20 -45.04 14.34
CA ARG A 320 -29.09 -46.41 14.88
C ARG A 320 -28.96 -46.40 16.40
N PHE A 321 -28.23 -45.42 16.93
CA PHE A 321 -28.13 -45.10 18.35
C PHE A 321 -29.06 -43.93 18.71
N ALA A 322 -30.37 -44.15 18.53
CA ALA A 322 -31.39 -43.14 18.78
C ALA A 322 -31.51 -42.79 20.28
N ASN A 323 -31.32 -43.78 21.16
CA ASN A 323 -31.40 -43.62 22.60
C ASN A 323 -30.07 -43.08 23.15
N ARG A 324 -30.03 -41.81 23.54
CA ARG A 324 -28.81 -41.16 24.07
C ARG A 324 -28.95 -40.84 25.55
N MET A 325 -27.91 -41.15 26.31
CA MET A 325 -27.82 -40.89 27.75
C MET A 325 -26.59 -40.01 28.03
N PRO A 326 -26.67 -38.68 27.79
CA PRO A 326 -25.58 -37.76 28.06
C PRO A 326 -25.44 -37.51 29.57
N LEU A 327 -24.25 -37.78 30.12
CA LEU A 327 -23.90 -37.54 31.52
C LEU A 327 -23.14 -36.21 31.66
N ASN A 328 -23.73 -35.29 32.43
CA ASN A 328 -23.39 -33.87 32.48
C ASN A 328 -22.60 -33.49 33.75
N SER A 329 -22.08 -32.26 33.78
CA SER A 329 -21.35 -31.70 34.93
C SER A 329 -22.15 -31.73 36.24
N ALA A 330 -23.45 -31.46 36.15
CA ALA A 330 -24.35 -31.43 37.30
C ALA A 330 -24.44 -32.80 38.01
N ASP A 331 -24.35 -33.89 37.26
CA ASP A 331 -24.42 -35.25 37.80
C ASP A 331 -23.28 -35.54 38.77
N VAL A 332 -22.06 -35.10 38.46
CA VAL A 332 -20.91 -35.37 39.34
C VAL A 332 -20.98 -34.54 40.62
N ALA A 333 -21.49 -33.30 40.55
CA ALA A 333 -21.77 -32.50 41.74
C ALA A 333 -22.85 -33.17 42.62
N GLU A 334 -23.94 -33.64 42.02
CA GLU A 334 -25.02 -34.33 42.73
C GLU A 334 -24.56 -35.68 43.33
N VAL A 335 -23.73 -36.45 42.61
CA VAL A 335 -23.10 -37.68 43.12
C VAL A 335 -22.19 -37.37 44.32
N ILE A 336 -21.38 -36.32 44.27
CA ILE A 336 -20.55 -35.93 45.43
C ILE A 336 -21.45 -35.52 46.61
N GLN A 337 -22.47 -34.69 46.37
CA GLN A 337 -23.45 -34.27 47.38
C GLN A 337 -24.17 -35.45 48.05
N LYS A 338 -24.72 -36.40 47.28
CA LYS A 338 -25.48 -37.56 47.77
C LYS A 338 -24.60 -38.71 48.29
N ARG A 339 -23.43 -39.00 47.69
CA ARG A 339 -22.56 -40.15 48.05
C ARG A 339 -21.51 -39.83 49.11
N LEU A 340 -20.88 -38.66 49.04
CA LEU A 340 -19.80 -38.25 49.95
C LEU A 340 -20.30 -37.29 51.03
N LEU A 341 -21.11 -36.30 50.67
CA LEU A 341 -21.41 -35.16 51.55
C LEU A 341 -22.73 -35.26 52.33
N LYS A 342 -23.51 -36.35 52.20
CA LYS A 342 -24.80 -36.55 52.88
C LYS A 342 -24.67 -36.31 54.40
N LYS A 343 -25.63 -35.58 54.98
CA LYS A 343 -25.51 -34.99 56.33
C LYS A 343 -26.31 -35.75 57.38
N THR A 344 -25.79 -35.79 58.60
CA THR A 344 -26.58 -36.16 59.79
C THR A 344 -27.63 -35.08 60.09
N GLU A 345 -28.73 -35.43 60.77
CA GLU A 345 -29.77 -34.47 61.17
C GLU A 345 -29.21 -33.31 62.02
N ALA A 346 -28.28 -33.61 62.94
CA ALA A 346 -27.56 -32.61 63.73
C ALA A 346 -26.65 -31.71 62.84
N GLY A 347 -26.04 -32.28 61.80
CA GLY A 347 -25.31 -31.52 60.78
C GLY A 347 -26.21 -30.56 60.00
N ILE A 348 -27.39 -31.02 59.56
CA ILE A 348 -28.39 -30.20 58.84
C ILE A 348 -28.80 -28.98 59.67
N LEU A 349 -29.05 -29.15 60.97
CA LEU A 349 -29.36 -28.05 61.89
C LEU A 349 -28.18 -27.07 62.01
N SER A 350 -26.97 -27.57 62.32
CA SER A 350 -25.78 -26.71 62.48
C SER A 350 -25.40 -25.95 61.19
N LEU A 351 -25.71 -26.49 60.01
CA LEU A 351 -25.49 -25.83 58.73
C LEU A 351 -26.63 -24.88 58.33
N THR A 352 -27.85 -25.12 58.83
CA THR A 352 -28.97 -24.18 58.71
C THR A 352 -28.67 -22.88 59.45
N ASP A 353 -28.18 -22.96 60.69
CA ASP A 353 -27.78 -21.78 61.48
C ASP A 353 -26.61 -21.02 60.83
N LEU A 354 -25.62 -21.74 60.31
CA LEU A 354 -24.49 -21.16 59.57
C LEU A 354 -24.97 -20.44 58.30
N TYR A 355 -25.86 -21.07 57.53
CA TYR A 355 -26.46 -20.45 56.34
C TYR A 355 -27.23 -19.17 56.70
N HIS A 356 -28.08 -19.20 57.72
CA HIS A 356 -28.84 -18.01 58.13
C HIS A 356 -27.96 -16.85 58.61
N ARG A 357 -26.78 -17.14 59.17
CA ARG A 357 -25.80 -16.11 59.54
C ARG A 357 -25.07 -15.53 58.32
N GLU A 358 -24.66 -16.38 57.37
CA GLU A 358 -23.78 -15.99 56.26
C GLU A 358 -24.50 -15.69 54.93
N ALA A 359 -25.80 -15.97 54.77
CA ALA A 359 -26.51 -15.89 53.49
C ALA A 359 -26.31 -14.56 52.72
N ASN A 360 -26.29 -13.43 53.42
CA ASN A 360 -26.04 -12.11 52.84
C ASN A 360 -24.57 -11.93 52.39
N ASN A 361 -23.64 -12.60 53.06
CA ASN A 361 -22.21 -12.58 52.77
C ASN A 361 -21.84 -13.52 51.60
N LEU A 362 -22.50 -14.68 51.44
CA LEU A 362 -22.19 -15.71 50.43
C LEU A 362 -22.05 -15.14 49.00
N LYS A 363 -22.86 -14.15 48.64
CA LYS A 363 -22.71 -13.47 47.34
C LYS A 363 -21.44 -12.62 47.30
N THR A 364 -21.21 -11.76 48.27
CA THR A 364 -20.01 -10.91 48.35
C THR A 364 -18.70 -11.71 48.41
N LEU A 365 -18.71 -12.88 49.05
CA LEU A 365 -17.54 -13.75 49.19
C LEU A 365 -17.16 -14.50 47.91
N PHE A 366 -18.15 -14.90 47.08
CA PHE A 366 -17.94 -15.85 45.98
C PHE A 366 -18.47 -15.39 44.59
N ASP A 367 -18.77 -14.10 44.40
CA ASP A 367 -19.26 -13.55 43.11
C ASP A 367 -18.12 -13.02 42.20
N PHE A 368 -18.07 -13.53 40.96
CA PHE A 368 -17.05 -13.27 39.96
C PHE A 368 -17.48 -12.16 38.98
N ALA A 369 -17.43 -10.90 39.45
CA ALA A 369 -18.03 -9.76 38.77
C ALA A 369 -17.20 -9.15 37.62
N ASP A 370 -16.04 -9.71 37.24
CA ASP A 370 -15.16 -9.17 36.18
C ASP A 370 -15.47 -9.70 34.76
N GLY A 371 -16.63 -10.35 34.60
CA GLY A 371 -17.06 -10.90 33.32
C GLY A 371 -16.22 -12.10 32.86
N SER A 372 -15.68 -12.88 33.80
CA SER A 372 -15.35 -14.29 33.56
C SER A 372 -16.61 -15.10 33.24
N MET A 373 -16.43 -16.39 32.93
CA MET A 373 -17.53 -17.36 32.91
C MET A 373 -18.37 -17.26 34.20
N ARG A 374 -19.69 -17.31 34.07
CA ARG A 374 -20.62 -17.35 35.20
C ARG A 374 -20.47 -18.69 35.92
N LEU A 375 -19.74 -18.67 37.02
CA LEU A 375 -19.62 -19.78 37.95
C LEU A 375 -20.81 -19.78 38.93
N GLU A 376 -21.27 -20.97 39.31
CA GLU A 376 -22.39 -21.10 40.25
C GLU A 376 -21.98 -20.77 41.69
N ASN A 377 -22.92 -20.21 42.45
CA ASN A 377 -22.82 -19.95 43.88
C ASN A 377 -23.96 -20.71 44.60
N PHE A 378 -24.03 -20.62 45.92
CA PHE A 378 -25.13 -21.19 46.69
C PHE A 378 -26.48 -20.60 46.22
N ARG A 379 -27.45 -21.49 45.97
CA ARG A 379 -28.77 -21.14 45.41
C ARG A 379 -29.78 -20.83 46.51
N ASP A 380 -29.74 -21.64 47.56
CA ASP A 380 -30.65 -21.68 48.69
C ASP A 380 -29.97 -22.40 49.87
N ARG A 381 -30.70 -22.56 50.98
CA ARG A 381 -30.24 -23.24 52.20
C ARG A 381 -29.83 -24.69 51.92
N ASP A 382 -30.60 -25.41 51.11
CA ASP A 382 -30.43 -26.86 50.94
C ASP A 382 -29.26 -27.15 50.00
N HIS A 383 -29.07 -26.34 48.95
CA HIS A 383 -27.87 -26.37 48.13
C HIS A 383 -26.59 -26.07 48.93
N PHE A 384 -26.67 -25.20 49.95
CA PHE A 384 -25.57 -24.97 50.90
C PHE A 384 -25.32 -26.20 51.77
N ILE A 385 -26.36 -26.73 52.43
CA ILE A 385 -26.26 -27.92 53.29
C ILE A 385 -25.67 -29.11 52.53
N HIS A 386 -26.11 -29.37 51.30
CA HIS A 386 -25.63 -30.49 50.48
C HIS A 386 -24.18 -30.29 49.98
N SER A 387 -23.78 -29.07 49.61
CA SER A 387 -22.45 -28.80 49.02
C SER A 387 -21.33 -28.63 50.06
N TYR A 388 -21.65 -28.16 51.26
CA TYR A 388 -20.67 -27.81 52.28
C TYR A 388 -19.79 -29.03 52.69
N PRO A 389 -18.44 -28.92 52.80
CA PRO A 389 -17.62 -27.70 52.86
C PRO A 389 -17.15 -27.12 51.51
N PHE A 390 -17.64 -27.63 50.39
CA PHE A 390 -17.26 -27.16 49.05
C PHE A 390 -18.20 -26.03 48.56
N VAL A 391 -17.65 -25.12 47.78
CA VAL A 391 -18.41 -24.02 47.16
C VAL A 391 -18.87 -24.44 45.76
N PRO A 392 -20.13 -24.18 45.34
CA PRO A 392 -20.65 -24.68 44.06
C PRO A 392 -19.82 -24.39 42.81
N TYR A 393 -19.04 -23.28 42.77
CA TYR A 393 -18.15 -23.00 41.64
C TYR A 393 -17.05 -24.07 41.44
N GLN A 394 -16.69 -24.80 42.50
CA GLN A 394 -15.54 -25.69 42.51
C GLN A 394 -15.78 -26.93 41.66
N TYR A 395 -17.01 -27.45 41.59
CA TYR A 395 -17.36 -28.60 40.75
C TYR A 395 -17.12 -28.33 39.24
N PRO A 396 -17.75 -27.32 38.59
CA PRO A 396 -17.52 -27.03 37.17
C PRO A 396 -16.11 -26.48 36.90
N LEU A 397 -15.54 -25.66 37.81
CA LEU A 397 -14.20 -25.11 37.59
C LEU A 397 -13.12 -26.20 37.65
N PHE A 398 -13.21 -27.14 38.61
CA PHE A 398 -12.28 -28.26 38.67
C PHE A 398 -12.47 -29.23 37.51
N GLN A 399 -13.71 -29.51 37.10
CA GLN A 399 -13.95 -30.30 35.89
C GLN A 399 -13.25 -29.69 34.66
N GLN A 400 -13.41 -28.39 34.44
CA GLN A 400 -12.76 -27.70 33.33
C GLN A 400 -11.23 -27.68 33.48
N ALA A 401 -10.70 -27.54 34.70
CA ALA A 401 -9.26 -27.67 34.95
C ALA A 401 -8.73 -29.03 34.47
N ILE A 402 -9.35 -30.14 34.90
CA ILE A 402 -8.94 -31.50 34.49
C ILE A 402 -9.08 -31.72 32.98
N GLN A 403 -10.19 -31.29 32.37
CA GLN A 403 -10.40 -31.41 30.93
C GLN A 403 -9.30 -30.69 30.12
N ASN A 404 -9.01 -29.42 30.44
CA ASN A 404 -8.02 -28.64 29.70
C ASN A 404 -6.58 -29.10 30.02
N LEU A 405 -6.26 -29.48 31.26
CA LEU A 405 -4.98 -30.11 31.62
C LEU A 405 -4.74 -31.42 30.86
N SER A 406 -5.78 -32.23 30.65
CA SER A 406 -5.69 -33.47 29.87
C SER A 406 -5.45 -33.20 28.38
N GLN A 407 -6.17 -32.23 27.79
CA GLN A 407 -5.94 -31.79 26.40
C GLN A 407 -4.50 -31.27 26.21
N HIS A 408 -3.97 -30.55 27.20
CA HIS A 408 -2.59 -30.06 27.24
C HIS A 408 -1.56 -31.10 27.74
N ASN A 409 -1.90 -32.39 27.75
CA ASN A 409 -0.98 -33.50 28.02
C ASN A 409 -0.31 -33.47 29.41
N ALA A 410 -0.97 -32.94 30.46
CA ALA A 410 -0.38 -32.82 31.80
C ALA A 410 -0.30 -34.14 32.61
N PHE A 411 -1.05 -35.18 32.24
CA PHE A 411 -1.13 -36.47 32.95
C PHE A 411 -0.30 -37.58 32.27
N GLU A 412 0.12 -38.60 33.04
CA GLU A 412 1.09 -39.63 32.59
C GLU A 412 0.49 -40.64 31.58
N GLY A 413 0.92 -40.59 30.32
CA GLY A 413 0.33 -41.40 29.24
C GLY A 413 -1.03 -40.86 28.78
N LYS A 414 -1.27 -40.87 27.46
CA LYS A 414 -2.25 -39.97 26.80
C LYS A 414 -3.67 -39.98 27.39
N HIS A 415 -4.19 -41.14 27.80
CA HIS A 415 -5.56 -41.28 28.34
C HIS A 415 -5.69 -42.21 29.56
N SER A 416 -4.60 -42.85 30.02
CA SER A 416 -4.69 -43.98 30.98
C SER A 416 -4.52 -43.60 32.46
N SER A 417 -3.64 -42.65 32.81
CA SER A 417 -3.35 -42.29 34.22
C SER A 417 -4.50 -41.59 34.94
N VAL A 418 -5.25 -40.73 34.23
CA VAL A 418 -6.47 -40.11 34.80
C VAL A 418 -7.49 -41.19 35.18
N GLY A 419 -7.42 -42.35 34.51
CA GLY A 419 -8.16 -43.57 34.81
C GLY A 419 -8.14 -43.99 36.28
N GLU A 420 -7.03 -43.77 36.99
CA GLU A 420 -6.87 -44.25 38.38
C GLU A 420 -7.52 -43.36 39.45
N ARG A 421 -7.87 -42.10 39.13
CA ARG A 421 -8.47 -41.14 40.07
C ARG A 421 -9.66 -40.40 39.46
N SER A 422 -10.88 -40.89 39.71
CA SER A 422 -12.10 -40.13 39.39
C SER A 422 -12.25 -38.88 40.26
N MET A 423 -13.04 -37.92 39.78
CA MET A 423 -13.30 -36.64 40.46
C MET A 423 -13.81 -36.83 41.91
N LEU A 424 -14.64 -37.85 42.15
CA LEU A 424 -15.14 -38.20 43.48
C LEU A 424 -13.99 -38.50 44.46
N GLY A 425 -12.93 -39.19 44.02
CA GLY A 425 -11.76 -39.49 44.83
C GLY A 425 -10.94 -38.24 45.19
N VAL A 426 -10.87 -37.24 44.31
CA VAL A 426 -10.23 -35.95 44.59
C VAL A 426 -11.00 -35.18 45.67
N PHE A 427 -12.33 -35.05 45.49
CA PHE A 427 -13.19 -34.41 46.49
C PHE A 427 -13.20 -35.17 47.83
N GLN A 428 -13.05 -36.50 47.80
CA GLN A 428 -12.87 -37.30 49.00
C GLN A 428 -11.54 -37.01 49.70
N GLU A 429 -10.41 -36.98 48.98
CA GLU A 429 -9.10 -36.70 49.59
C GLU A 429 -9.09 -35.30 50.23
N VAL A 430 -9.72 -34.31 49.59
CA VAL A 430 -9.91 -32.97 50.16
C VAL A 430 -10.84 -33.00 51.38
N ALA A 431 -11.97 -33.72 51.33
CA ALA A 431 -12.87 -33.85 52.48
C ALA A 431 -12.20 -34.53 53.70
N VAL A 432 -11.31 -35.50 53.46
CA VAL A 432 -10.49 -36.15 54.50
C VAL A 432 -9.46 -35.18 55.07
N ARG A 433 -8.76 -34.39 54.25
CA ARG A 433 -7.82 -33.34 54.72
C ARG A 433 -8.53 -32.25 55.55
N LEU A 434 -9.77 -31.92 55.20
CA LEU A 434 -10.59 -30.94 55.94
C LEU A 434 -11.25 -31.51 57.21
N ALA A 435 -11.28 -32.83 57.42
CA ALA A 435 -12.15 -33.52 58.37
C ALA A 435 -12.04 -33.04 59.84
N ASP A 436 -10.89 -32.53 60.27
CA ASP A 436 -10.67 -32.04 61.64
C ASP A 436 -10.87 -30.53 61.87
N ILE A 437 -11.16 -29.77 60.80
CA ILE A 437 -11.44 -28.34 60.86
C ILE A 437 -12.83 -28.11 61.47
N PRO A 438 -13.05 -27.06 62.30
CA PRO A 438 -14.37 -26.72 62.81
C PRO A 438 -15.35 -26.28 61.71
N VAL A 439 -16.65 -26.52 61.95
CA VAL A 439 -17.73 -25.98 61.11
C VAL A 439 -17.61 -24.44 61.01
N GLY A 440 -17.58 -23.93 59.79
CA GLY A 440 -17.22 -22.56 59.42
C GLY A 440 -16.04 -22.47 58.45
N GLY A 441 -15.16 -23.48 58.40
CA GLY A 441 -14.12 -23.60 57.36
C GLY A 441 -14.70 -24.00 56.00
N VAL A 442 -13.96 -23.70 54.92
CA VAL A 442 -14.35 -23.91 53.52
C VAL A 442 -13.18 -24.53 52.75
N ALA A 443 -13.45 -25.40 51.78
CA ALA A 443 -12.44 -25.94 50.88
C ALA A 443 -11.84 -24.83 50.00
N THR A 444 -10.51 -24.70 49.95
CA THR A 444 -9.82 -23.80 49.01
C THR A 444 -9.39 -24.54 47.75
N PHE A 445 -9.38 -23.86 46.60
CA PHE A 445 -9.23 -24.53 45.30
C PHE A 445 -7.84 -25.18 45.10
N ASP A 446 -6.80 -24.67 45.77
CA ASP A 446 -5.46 -25.26 45.77
C ASP A 446 -5.42 -26.70 46.30
N GLN A 447 -6.36 -27.09 47.17
CA GLN A 447 -6.44 -28.45 47.71
C GLN A 447 -6.82 -29.48 46.64
N MET A 448 -7.48 -29.05 45.55
CA MET A 448 -7.81 -29.92 44.42
C MET A 448 -6.57 -30.36 43.63
N PHE A 449 -5.49 -29.56 43.62
CA PHE A 449 -4.21 -29.94 43.01
C PHE A 449 -3.59 -31.13 43.75
N GLU A 450 -3.65 -31.11 45.08
CA GLU A 450 -3.07 -32.14 45.92
C GLU A 450 -3.68 -33.53 45.64
N GLY A 451 -5.01 -33.60 45.47
CA GLY A 451 -5.71 -34.85 45.13
C GLY A 451 -5.49 -35.36 43.70
N ILE A 452 -4.83 -34.61 42.82
CA ILE A 452 -4.37 -35.08 41.49
C ILE A 452 -2.85 -35.17 41.36
N ARG A 453 -2.10 -34.78 42.40
CA ARG A 453 -0.65 -34.56 42.37
C ARG A 453 0.13 -35.75 41.81
N THR A 454 -0.28 -36.98 42.15
CA THR A 454 0.40 -38.22 41.72
C THR A 454 0.09 -38.65 40.29
N ALA A 455 -0.94 -38.10 39.64
CA ALA A 455 -1.30 -38.44 38.25
C ALA A 455 -0.71 -37.47 37.22
N LEU A 456 -0.23 -36.31 37.67
CA LEU A 456 0.48 -35.32 36.86
C LEU A 456 1.88 -35.83 36.50
N LYS A 457 2.35 -35.50 35.29
CA LYS A 457 3.71 -35.84 34.84
C LYS A 457 4.78 -35.28 35.76
N SER A 458 5.87 -36.05 35.90
CA SER A 458 7.07 -35.68 36.65
C SER A 458 7.59 -34.26 36.37
N ASN A 459 7.60 -33.78 35.12
CA ASN A 459 8.02 -32.40 34.80
C ASN A 459 7.06 -31.35 35.37
N VAL A 460 5.74 -31.55 35.23
CA VAL A 460 4.71 -30.66 35.81
C VAL A 460 4.77 -30.65 37.34
N GLN A 461 5.03 -31.81 37.96
CA GLN A 461 5.28 -31.88 39.40
C GLN A 461 6.58 -31.13 39.78
N GLN A 462 7.63 -31.20 38.96
CA GLN A 462 8.95 -30.64 39.24
C GLN A 462 8.93 -29.12 39.38
N SER A 463 8.23 -28.39 38.50
CA SER A 463 8.12 -26.91 38.61
C SER A 463 7.56 -26.47 39.97
N ILE A 464 6.56 -27.20 40.48
CA ILE A 464 5.89 -26.92 41.76
C ILE A 464 6.70 -27.43 42.96
N LEU A 465 7.38 -28.59 42.83
CA LEU A 465 8.33 -29.10 43.83
C LEU A 465 9.56 -28.18 44.01
N ILE A 466 9.97 -27.45 42.97
CA ILE A 466 11.02 -26.45 43.05
C ILE A 466 10.50 -25.19 43.76
N ALA A 467 9.26 -24.75 43.49
CA ALA A 467 8.64 -23.66 44.24
C ALA A 467 8.49 -23.99 45.73
N GLU A 468 7.96 -25.18 46.07
CA GLU A 468 7.81 -25.67 47.45
C GLU A 468 9.13 -25.65 48.26
N LYS A 469 10.28 -25.83 47.60
CA LYS A 469 11.61 -25.84 48.25
C LYS A 469 12.28 -24.48 48.30
N ASN A 470 12.08 -23.65 47.27
CA ASN A 470 12.89 -22.45 47.05
C ASN A 470 12.15 -21.14 47.35
N LEU A 471 10.81 -21.12 47.36
CA LEU A 471 10.03 -19.88 47.53
C LEU A 471 9.93 -19.44 49.00
N GLY A 472 10.01 -20.36 49.95
CA GLY A 472 9.92 -20.10 51.40
C GLY A 472 8.53 -19.75 51.93
N ASP A 473 7.63 -19.26 51.07
CA ASP A 473 6.25 -18.89 51.40
C ASP A 473 5.25 -20.01 51.02
N GLU A 474 4.60 -20.59 52.03
CA GLU A 474 3.58 -21.63 51.84
C GLU A 474 2.31 -21.10 51.15
N PHE A 475 1.88 -19.87 51.43
CA PHE A 475 0.66 -19.31 50.86
C PHE A 475 0.84 -18.96 49.38
N ALA A 476 1.97 -18.35 49.01
CA ALA A 476 2.32 -18.13 47.61
C ALA A 476 2.49 -19.45 46.84
N THR A 477 3.03 -20.49 47.48
CA THR A 477 3.07 -21.84 46.91
C THR A 477 1.66 -22.42 46.68
N ARG A 478 0.72 -22.17 47.58
CA ARG A 478 -0.69 -22.56 47.41
C ARG A 478 -1.41 -21.75 46.31
N VAL A 479 -1.15 -20.45 46.22
CA VAL A 479 -1.61 -19.59 45.10
C VAL A 479 -1.10 -20.12 43.76
N LEU A 480 0.16 -20.56 43.69
CA LEU A 480 0.73 -21.16 42.49
C LEU A 480 0.02 -22.46 42.07
N LYS A 481 -0.36 -23.31 43.04
CA LYS A 481 -1.16 -24.54 42.80
C LYS A 481 -2.56 -24.21 42.25
N ALA A 482 -3.22 -23.18 42.79
CA ALA A 482 -4.51 -22.72 42.27
C ALA A 482 -4.38 -22.14 40.84
N LEU A 483 -3.32 -21.37 40.56
CA LEU A 483 -3.02 -20.83 39.23
C LEU A 483 -2.71 -21.92 38.20
N PHE A 484 -1.99 -22.97 38.59
CA PHE A 484 -1.73 -24.13 37.74
C PHE A 484 -3.04 -24.79 37.26
N LEU A 485 -3.98 -25.03 38.17
CA LEU A 485 -5.27 -25.65 37.84
C LEU A 485 -6.07 -24.83 36.82
N VAL A 486 -6.09 -23.50 36.94
CA VAL A 486 -6.88 -22.63 36.04
C VAL A 486 -6.14 -22.23 34.76
N LYS A 487 -4.83 -22.53 34.61
CA LYS A 487 -3.97 -22.05 33.50
C LYS A 487 -4.60 -22.16 32.11
N TYR A 488 -5.21 -23.31 31.79
CA TYR A 488 -5.79 -23.57 30.47
C TYR A 488 -7.31 -23.35 30.41
N VAL A 489 -7.94 -22.90 31.50
CA VAL A 489 -9.39 -22.67 31.58
C VAL A 489 -9.72 -21.29 31.00
N LYS A 490 -9.78 -21.18 29.67
CA LYS A 490 -9.97 -19.91 28.93
C LYS A 490 -11.20 -19.07 29.33
N GLY A 491 -12.21 -19.67 29.96
CA GLY A 491 -13.37 -18.96 30.50
C GLY A 491 -13.12 -18.28 31.85
N PHE A 492 -12.08 -18.65 32.57
CA PHE A 492 -11.72 -18.09 33.87
C PHE A 492 -10.72 -16.93 33.69
N LYS A 493 -10.92 -15.83 34.43
CA LYS A 493 -10.00 -14.69 34.46
C LYS A 493 -9.19 -14.74 35.75
N PRO A 494 -7.89 -15.06 35.73
CA PRO A 494 -7.07 -15.14 36.93
C PRO A 494 -6.61 -13.74 37.38
N THR A 495 -7.57 -12.89 37.75
CA THR A 495 -7.31 -11.60 38.41
C THR A 495 -7.02 -11.82 39.90
N ALA A 496 -6.28 -10.90 40.53
CA ALA A 496 -5.99 -10.99 41.97
C ALA A 496 -7.27 -11.07 42.85
N ARG A 497 -8.38 -10.46 42.40
CA ARG A 497 -9.72 -10.64 43.00
C ARG A 497 -10.18 -12.10 42.90
N ASN A 498 -10.22 -12.66 41.70
CA ASN A 498 -10.76 -14.00 41.48
C ASN A 498 -9.89 -15.08 42.15
N ILE A 499 -8.57 -14.89 42.18
CA ILE A 499 -7.63 -15.72 42.93
C ILE A 499 -7.89 -15.63 44.45
N SER A 500 -8.24 -14.44 44.96
CA SER A 500 -8.66 -14.31 46.38
C SER A 500 -9.90 -15.14 46.71
N ILE A 501 -10.86 -15.26 45.78
CA ILE A 501 -12.06 -16.11 45.93
C ILE A 501 -11.69 -17.61 45.92
N LEU A 502 -10.75 -18.03 45.07
CA LEU A 502 -10.23 -19.41 45.04
C LEU A 502 -9.52 -19.81 46.34
N MET A 503 -8.91 -18.84 47.02
CA MET A 503 -8.06 -19.03 48.20
C MET A 503 -8.76 -18.75 49.54
N LEU A 504 -10.06 -18.49 49.56
CA LEU A 504 -10.82 -18.15 50.76
C LEU A 504 -11.16 -19.41 51.60
N ASP A 505 -10.63 -19.50 52.83
CA ASP A 505 -10.71 -20.71 53.68
C ASP A 505 -11.83 -20.68 54.73
N ARG A 506 -12.55 -19.57 54.88
CA ARG A 506 -13.58 -19.33 55.91
C ARG A 506 -14.51 -18.17 55.52
N PHE A 507 -15.67 -18.09 56.14
CA PHE A 507 -16.64 -17.01 55.91
C PHE A 507 -16.30 -15.70 56.64
N ASP A 508 -15.58 -15.77 57.77
CA ASP A 508 -15.27 -14.65 58.68
C ASP A 508 -13.93 -13.94 58.38
N ALA A 509 -13.36 -14.14 57.19
CA ALA A 509 -12.08 -13.53 56.81
C ALA A 509 -12.21 -12.03 56.48
N ASP A 510 -11.22 -11.24 56.91
CA ASP A 510 -11.01 -9.87 56.42
C ASP A 510 -10.59 -9.92 54.94
N LEU A 511 -11.55 -9.65 54.05
CA LEU A 511 -11.36 -9.62 52.60
C LEU A 511 -10.30 -8.62 52.15
N ALA A 512 -10.12 -7.50 52.85
CA ALA A 512 -9.14 -6.48 52.48
C ALA A 512 -7.72 -6.94 52.84
N LYS A 513 -7.55 -7.59 54.00
CA LYS A 513 -6.28 -8.23 54.38
C LYS A 513 -5.95 -9.44 53.51
N HIS A 514 -6.93 -10.32 53.26
CA HIS A 514 -6.77 -11.51 52.41
C HIS A 514 -6.36 -11.13 50.98
N LYS A 515 -7.03 -10.13 50.38
CA LYS A 515 -6.69 -9.64 49.04
C LYS A 515 -5.27 -9.09 48.97
N ARG A 516 -4.80 -8.35 49.98
CA ARG A 516 -3.40 -7.87 50.03
C ARG A 516 -2.40 -9.01 50.09
N HIS A 517 -2.66 -10.01 50.94
CA HIS A 517 -1.81 -11.20 51.05
C HIS A 517 -1.72 -11.98 49.72
N VAL A 518 -2.82 -12.02 48.95
CA VAL A 518 -2.82 -12.57 47.58
C VAL A 518 -2.05 -11.68 46.59
N GLU A 519 -2.16 -10.35 46.68
CA GLU A 519 -1.38 -9.42 45.84
C GLU A 519 0.13 -9.48 46.15
N GLU A 520 0.52 -9.65 47.41
CA GLU A 520 1.89 -9.89 47.88
C GLU A 520 2.43 -11.23 47.36
N ALA A 521 1.66 -12.32 47.52
CA ALA A 521 2.00 -13.64 47.00
C ALA A 521 2.18 -13.67 45.47
N LEU A 522 1.27 -13.03 44.72
CA LEU A 522 1.37 -12.95 43.27
C LEU A 522 2.61 -12.15 42.82
N SER A 523 2.93 -11.07 43.54
CA SER A 523 4.15 -10.28 43.29
C SER A 523 5.42 -11.11 43.51
N LEU A 524 5.46 -11.96 44.54
CA LEU A 524 6.58 -12.87 44.81
C LEU A 524 6.74 -13.94 43.71
N LEU A 525 5.64 -14.50 43.20
CA LEU A 525 5.65 -15.47 42.10
C LEU A 525 6.08 -14.85 40.76
N GLU A 526 5.69 -13.59 40.49
CA GLU A 526 6.06 -12.84 39.29
C GLU A 526 7.57 -12.49 39.28
N GLN A 527 8.10 -12.06 40.43
CA GLN A 527 9.53 -11.81 40.63
C GLN A 527 10.37 -13.07 40.41
N ASN A 528 9.96 -14.20 41.00
CA ASN A 528 10.65 -15.50 40.85
C ASN A 528 10.34 -16.22 39.51
N THR A 529 9.55 -15.58 38.63
CA THR A 529 9.16 -16.10 37.30
C THR A 529 8.57 -17.52 37.41
N TYR A 530 7.65 -17.74 38.36
CA TYR A 530 6.73 -18.88 38.34
C TYR A 530 5.39 -18.51 37.70
N THR A 531 5.08 -17.21 37.65
CA THR A 531 3.93 -16.65 36.96
C THR A 531 4.35 -15.51 36.04
N GLN A 532 3.58 -15.31 34.97
CA GLN A 532 3.62 -14.08 34.18
C GLN A 532 2.37 -13.24 34.44
N ARG A 533 2.48 -11.93 34.18
CA ARG A 533 1.36 -11.00 34.21
C ARG A 533 1.05 -10.49 32.80
N ASN A 534 -0.23 -10.53 32.44
CA ASN A 534 -0.75 -10.03 31.18
C ASN A 534 -1.94 -9.10 31.45
N GLY A 535 -1.71 -7.78 31.38
CA GLY A 535 -2.68 -6.79 31.85
C GLY A 535 -2.90 -6.89 33.37
N ASP A 536 -4.09 -7.36 33.77
CA ASP A 536 -4.43 -7.65 35.18
C ASP A 536 -4.68 -9.15 35.44
N PHE A 537 -4.30 -10.03 34.50
CA PHE A 537 -4.35 -11.49 34.63
C PHE A 537 -2.99 -12.07 35.01
N PHE A 538 -2.97 -13.08 35.87
CA PHE A 538 -1.78 -13.82 36.29
C PHE A 538 -1.84 -15.26 35.80
N GLU A 539 -0.82 -15.72 35.07
CA GLU A 539 -0.79 -17.04 34.44
C GLU A 539 0.40 -17.85 34.97
N PHE A 540 0.19 -19.14 35.31
CA PHE A 540 1.26 -20.07 35.65
C PHE A 540 2.17 -20.32 34.44
N LEU A 541 3.50 -20.33 34.65
CA LEU A 541 4.49 -20.67 33.62
C LEU A 541 4.95 -22.12 33.75
N THR A 542 4.89 -22.88 32.66
CA THR A 542 5.60 -24.18 32.54
C THR A 542 7.11 -23.97 32.48
N ASP A 543 7.91 -25.04 32.61
CA ASP A 543 9.37 -24.93 32.48
C ASP A 543 9.78 -24.33 31.10
N GLU A 544 9.22 -24.81 29.99
CA GLU A 544 9.47 -24.24 28.63
C GLU A 544 9.08 -22.75 28.55
N GLU A 545 7.93 -22.37 29.12
CA GLU A 545 7.46 -20.98 29.11
C GLU A 545 8.27 -20.08 30.06
N LYS A 546 8.82 -20.66 31.12
CA LYS A 546 9.67 -20.00 32.12
C LYS A 546 11.06 -19.73 31.58
N ASP A 547 11.65 -20.68 30.85
CA ASP A 547 12.92 -20.48 30.15
C ASP A 547 12.76 -19.35 29.12
N VAL A 548 11.72 -19.42 28.28
CA VAL A 548 11.37 -18.34 27.32
C VAL A 548 11.13 -16.99 28.03
N GLU A 549 10.44 -16.97 29.17
CA GLU A 549 10.20 -15.74 29.93
C GLU A 549 11.49 -15.18 30.58
N GLN A 550 12.42 -16.04 31.00
CA GLN A 550 13.73 -15.62 31.49
C GLN A 550 14.59 -15.07 30.35
N GLU A 551 14.59 -15.71 29.18
CA GLU A 551 15.25 -15.18 27.97
C GLU A 551 14.69 -13.80 27.59
N ILE A 552 13.37 -13.63 27.57
CA ILE A 552 12.72 -12.32 27.33
C ILE A 552 13.15 -11.30 28.39
N LYS A 553 13.12 -11.64 29.69
CA LYS A 553 13.54 -10.73 30.78
C LYS A 553 15.03 -10.37 30.71
N ALA A 554 15.88 -11.26 30.20
CA ALA A 554 17.32 -11.06 30.04
C ALA A 554 17.69 -10.18 28.82
N ILE A 555 16.76 -9.91 27.89
CA ILE A 555 17.05 -9.03 26.75
C ILE A 555 17.31 -7.59 27.21
N GLU A 556 18.47 -7.07 26.81
CA GLU A 556 18.78 -5.65 26.84
C GLU A 556 18.07 -4.92 25.69
N VAL A 557 17.38 -3.84 26.04
CA VAL A 557 16.70 -2.94 25.10
C VAL A 557 17.38 -1.57 25.21
N ASP A 558 17.87 -1.06 24.08
CA ASP A 558 18.47 0.27 24.01
C ASP A 558 17.41 1.35 24.30
N THR A 559 17.78 2.42 25.02
CA THR A 559 16.92 3.59 25.22
C THR A 559 16.50 4.22 23.88
N ALA A 560 17.32 4.09 22.83
CA ALA A 560 16.97 4.49 21.48
C ALA A 560 15.85 3.62 20.85
N GLU A 561 15.74 2.34 21.19
CA GLU A 561 14.61 1.49 20.78
C GLU A 561 13.31 1.89 21.51
N ILE A 562 13.42 2.23 22.80
CA ILE A 562 12.30 2.68 23.65
C ILE A 562 11.76 4.03 23.15
N ALA A 563 12.64 5.01 22.93
CA ALA A 563 12.29 6.32 22.37
C ALA A 563 11.59 6.21 21.01
N LYS A 564 12.00 5.25 20.16
CA LYS A 564 11.34 5.01 18.87
C LYS A 564 9.94 4.41 19.01
N GLU A 565 9.67 3.57 20.02
CA GLU A 565 8.31 3.10 20.27
C GLU A 565 7.43 4.22 20.83
N LEU A 566 7.97 5.08 21.69
CA LEU A 566 7.28 6.28 22.19
C LEU A 566 6.93 7.25 21.05
N GLU A 567 7.83 7.46 20.09
CA GLU A 567 7.53 8.19 18.85
C GLU A 567 6.28 7.61 18.16
N THR A 568 6.25 6.30 17.91
CA THR A 568 5.14 5.65 17.21
C THR A 568 3.85 5.68 18.03
N LEU A 569 3.90 5.37 19.33
CA LEU A 569 2.72 5.39 20.21
C LEU A 569 2.09 6.79 20.28
N ILE A 570 2.91 7.84 20.41
CA ILE A 570 2.44 9.21 20.65
C ILE A 570 2.07 9.90 19.33
N PHE A 571 3.00 9.99 18.38
CA PHE A 571 2.78 10.75 17.14
C PHE A 571 1.96 10.00 16.11
N ASP A 572 2.17 8.69 15.94
CA ASP A 572 1.42 7.90 14.95
C ASP A 572 0.18 7.21 15.56
N GLY A 573 0.20 6.89 16.85
CA GLY A 573 -0.89 6.23 17.57
C GLY A 573 -1.95 7.16 18.18
N VAL A 574 -1.56 8.34 18.70
CA VAL A 574 -2.49 9.31 19.30
C VAL A 574 -2.71 10.53 18.41
N ILE A 575 -1.65 11.30 18.11
CA ILE A 575 -1.77 12.56 17.36
C ILE A 575 -2.18 12.32 15.90
N LYS A 576 -1.63 11.27 15.26
CA LYS A 576 -1.91 10.74 13.91
C LYS A 576 -1.64 11.69 12.73
N SER A 577 -1.70 13.00 12.93
CA SER A 577 -1.44 13.99 11.90
C SER A 577 0.01 14.47 11.89
N ARG A 578 0.47 14.91 10.72
CA ARG A 578 1.75 15.63 10.51
C ARG A 578 1.54 17.11 10.16
N LYS A 579 0.28 17.57 10.12
CA LYS A 579 -0.11 18.99 10.02
C LYS A 579 -1.33 19.27 10.89
N LEU A 580 -1.32 20.35 11.67
CA LEU A 580 -2.47 20.74 12.49
C LEU A 580 -3.10 22.00 11.91
N ARG A 581 -4.43 22.01 11.81
CA ARG A 581 -5.18 23.14 11.26
C ARG A 581 -5.41 24.19 12.33
N HIS A 582 -5.03 25.42 12.02
CA HIS A 582 -5.44 26.58 12.78
C HIS A 582 -6.87 26.97 12.39
N GLU A 583 -7.81 27.00 13.35
CA GLU A 583 -9.22 27.25 13.06
C GLU A 583 -9.45 28.66 12.49
N ALA A 584 -8.92 29.69 13.16
CA ALA A 584 -9.20 31.09 12.83
C ALA A 584 -8.61 31.57 11.49
N SER A 585 -7.51 30.98 11.01
CA SER A 585 -6.98 31.24 9.64
C SER A 585 -7.29 30.12 8.63
N SER A 586 -7.90 29.02 9.09
CA SER A 586 -8.19 27.82 8.28
C SER A 586 -6.98 27.25 7.52
N GLN A 587 -5.79 27.35 8.12
CA GLN A 587 -4.50 27.01 7.53
C GLN A 587 -3.86 25.78 8.21
N ASP A 588 -3.33 24.85 7.42
CA ASP A 588 -2.67 23.63 7.90
C ASP A 588 -1.16 23.86 8.10
N TYR A 589 -0.70 24.00 9.35
CA TYR A 589 0.70 24.17 9.68
C TYR A 589 1.41 22.82 9.86
N SER A 590 2.59 22.66 9.25
CA SER A 590 3.46 21.51 9.48
C SER A 590 4.33 21.76 10.72
N PHE A 591 4.52 20.75 11.57
CA PHE A 591 5.23 20.89 12.83
C PHE A 591 6.38 19.91 12.99
N ALA A 592 7.45 20.35 13.66
CA ALA A 592 8.57 19.52 14.05
C ALA A 592 8.15 18.66 15.24
N ARG A 593 8.55 17.39 15.23
CA ARG A 593 8.26 16.44 16.30
C ARG A 593 9.51 16.28 17.13
N TYR A 594 9.43 16.56 18.42
CA TYR A 594 10.49 16.34 19.38
C TYR A 594 10.01 15.38 20.46
N LEU A 595 10.92 14.50 20.89
CA LEU A 595 10.72 13.62 22.04
C LEU A 595 11.99 13.71 22.88
N ASP A 596 11.85 14.15 24.14
CA ASP A 596 12.99 14.37 25.04
C ASP A 596 14.12 15.20 24.38
N ASP A 597 13.73 16.33 23.77
CA ASP A 597 14.58 17.24 22.98
C ASP A 597 15.25 16.69 21.71
N ARG A 598 15.01 15.42 21.35
CA ARG A 598 15.49 14.83 20.11
C ARG A 598 14.52 15.09 18.96
N LEU A 599 14.99 15.74 17.89
CA LEU A 599 14.22 15.92 16.66
C LEU A 599 13.93 14.58 15.97
N LEU A 600 12.67 14.39 15.57
CA LEU A 600 12.15 13.20 14.91
C LEU A 600 11.69 13.51 13.48
N GLY A 601 12.61 13.39 12.52
CA GLY A 601 12.33 13.52 11.08
C GLY A 601 12.78 14.86 10.50
N ARG A 602 11.83 15.65 9.96
CA ARG A 602 12.11 16.98 9.41
C ARG A 602 11.85 18.07 10.46
N ASP A 603 12.69 19.10 10.41
CA ASP A 603 12.56 20.30 11.21
C ASP A 603 11.59 21.32 10.55
N TYR A 604 10.93 22.12 11.38
CA TYR A 604 9.90 23.12 11.01
C TYR A 604 9.86 24.23 12.07
N GLU A 605 9.36 25.42 11.70
CA GLU A 605 9.39 26.59 12.60
C GLU A 605 8.55 26.44 13.88
N LEU A 606 7.45 25.67 13.83
CA LEU A 606 6.64 25.31 14.98
C LEU A 606 6.94 23.87 15.42
N ALA A 607 7.10 23.63 16.71
CA ALA A 607 7.43 22.30 17.25
C ALA A 607 6.42 21.79 18.30
N ILE A 608 6.30 20.47 18.42
CA ILE A 608 5.69 19.79 19.58
C ILE A 608 6.76 18.91 20.21
N ASN A 609 7.16 19.24 21.44
CA ASN A 609 8.18 18.54 22.22
C ASN A 609 7.52 17.74 23.35
N VAL A 610 7.50 16.42 23.24
CA VAL A 610 6.91 15.56 24.27
C VAL A 610 8.00 15.14 25.24
N VAL A 611 7.87 15.60 26.48
CA VAL A 611 8.80 15.31 27.58
C VAL A 611 8.26 14.11 28.34
N THR A 612 9.01 13.02 28.30
CA THR A 612 8.65 11.73 28.90
C THR A 612 9.20 11.61 30.32
N PRO A 613 8.74 10.63 31.13
CA PRO A 613 9.32 10.35 32.45
C PRO A 613 10.79 9.88 32.42
N PHE A 614 11.37 9.64 31.23
CA PHE A 614 12.78 9.28 31.07
C PHE A 614 13.70 10.51 30.95
N HIS A 615 13.15 11.72 30.75
CA HIS A 615 13.93 12.95 30.64
C HIS A 615 14.42 13.46 32.01
N GLU A 616 15.68 13.92 32.08
CA GLU A 616 16.33 14.39 33.31
C GLU A 616 15.56 15.53 34.02
N GLN A 617 14.85 16.37 33.26
CA GLN A 617 14.09 17.50 33.78
C GLN A 617 12.57 17.25 33.87
N SER A 618 12.09 16.01 33.64
CA SER A 618 10.66 15.66 33.63
C SER A 618 9.90 16.08 34.89
N GLY A 619 10.55 16.06 36.06
CA GLY A 619 9.99 16.53 37.34
C GLY A 619 10.04 18.05 37.57
N ASN A 620 10.68 18.85 36.69
CA ASN A 620 10.88 20.29 36.87
C ASN A 620 10.11 21.10 35.81
N ALA A 621 8.84 21.38 36.09
CA ALA A 621 7.96 22.15 35.22
C ALA A 621 8.45 23.59 34.96
N GLU A 622 9.11 24.25 35.92
CA GLU A 622 9.63 25.61 35.74
C GLU A 622 10.77 25.64 34.71
N ALA A 623 11.68 24.66 34.77
CA ALA A 623 12.75 24.52 33.77
C ALA A 623 12.20 24.26 32.37
N ILE A 624 11.16 23.42 32.24
CA ILE A 624 10.50 23.16 30.95
C ILE A 624 9.80 24.43 30.44
N ALA A 625 9.04 25.14 31.29
CA ALA A 625 8.38 26.39 30.94
C ALA A 625 9.39 27.44 30.43
N MET A 626 10.50 27.68 31.14
CA MET A 626 11.55 28.61 30.72
C MET A 626 12.14 28.28 29.34
N ARG A 627 12.25 26.99 28.99
CA ARG A 627 12.75 26.56 27.66
C ARG A 627 11.78 26.89 26.53
N THR A 628 10.48 26.77 26.76
CA THR A 628 9.46 27.21 25.77
C THR A 628 9.45 28.72 25.53
N MET A 629 10.13 29.53 26.34
CA MET A 629 10.30 30.98 26.05
C MET A 629 11.32 31.24 24.93
N SER A 630 12.32 30.36 24.77
CA SER A 630 13.43 30.52 23.82
C SER A 630 13.30 29.67 22.55
N ARG A 631 12.36 28.72 22.53
CA ARG A 631 11.99 27.90 21.38
C ARG A 631 10.50 28.04 21.07
N ASP A 632 10.15 28.01 19.80
CA ASP A 632 8.75 28.08 19.33
C ASP A 632 8.09 26.67 19.39
N GLU A 633 8.12 26.08 20.59
CA GLU A 633 7.63 24.72 20.86
C GLU A 633 6.45 24.68 21.86
N LEU A 634 5.49 23.80 21.58
CA LEU A 634 4.53 23.30 22.57
C LEU A 634 5.18 22.15 23.33
N ALA A 635 5.50 22.36 24.61
CA ALA A 635 6.01 21.29 25.47
C ALA A 635 4.86 20.52 26.12
N VAL A 636 4.82 19.21 25.93
CA VAL A 636 3.82 18.28 26.46
C VAL A 636 4.50 17.39 27.49
N VAL A 637 4.27 17.65 28.78
CA VAL A 637 4.93 16.93 29.88
C VAL A 637 4.03 15.79 30.36
N LEU A 638 4.50 14.56 30.19
CA LEU A 638 3.79 13.35 30.62
C LEU A 638 4.00 13.10 32.12
N ASN A 639 2.91 12.76 32.83
CA ASN A 639 3.00 12.31 34.22
C ASN A 639 3.68 10.93 34.31
N ALA A 640 4.40 10.69 35.41
CA ALA A 640 5.14 9.44 35.61
C ALA A 640 4.22 8.26 36.00
N ASP A 641 3.92 7.38 35.03
CA ASP A 641 3.28 6.08 35.29
C ASP A 641 4.31 4.93 35.21
N VAL A 642 4.61 4.37 36.39
CA VAL A 642 5.52 3.23 36.56
C VAL A 642 5.02 1.98 35.79
N ARG A 643 3.70 1.80 35.67
CA ARG A 643 3.12 0.67 34.92
C ARG A 643 3.35 0.84 33.42
N PHE A 644 3.07 2.02 32.87
CA PHE A 644 3.34 2.31 31.45
C PHE A 644 4.83 2.12 31.09
N VAL A 645 5.75 2.58 31.95
CA VAL A 645 7.20 2.38 31.79
C VAL A 645 7.59 0.90 31.81
N SER A 646 7.02 0.11 32.71
CA SER A 646 7.25 -1.34 32.79
C SER A 646 6.66 -2.11 31.59
N ASP A 647 5.40 -1.83 31.25
CA ASP A 647 4.69 -2.42 30.10
C ASP A 647 5.48 -2.18 28.80
N LEU A 648 6.00 -0.96 28.61
CA LEU A 648 6.80 -0.54 27.45
C LEU A 648 8.14 -1.29 27.35
N MET A 649 8.90 -1.41 28.43
CA MET A 649 10.14 -2.18 28.43
C MET A 649 9.87 -3.67 28.13
N MET A 650 8.84 -4.25 28.75
CA MET A 650 8.47 -5.65 28.53
C MET A 650 7.94 -5.88 27.10
N PHE A 651 7.23 -4.90 26.53
CA PHE A 651 6.79 -4.93 25.14
C PHE A 651 7.97 -5.02 24.16
N LYS A 652 9.00 -4.18 24.33
CA LYS A 652 10.18 -4.20 23.45
C LYS A 652 11.05 -5.44 23.65
N ARG A 653 11.22 -5.92 24.89
CA ARG A 653 11.86 -7.22 25.16
C ARG A 653 11.16 -8.36 24.43
N THR A 654 9.83 -8.43 24.54
CA THR A 654 9.02 -9.48 23.90
C THR A 654 9.06 -9.38 22.37
N ASP A 655 8.96 -8.18 21.79
CA ASP A 655 9.05 -7.94 20.34
C ASP A 655 10.44 -8.35 19.78
N LYS A 656 11.51 -7.96 20.46
CA LYS A 656 12.90 -8.30 20.12
C LYS A 656 13.14 -9.81 20.19
N TYR A 657 12.65 -10.47 21.25
CA TYR A 657 12.69 -11.93 21.38
C TYR A 657 11.92 -12.63 20.26
N VAL A 658 10.65 -12.29 20.04
CA VAL A 658 9.79 -12.95 19.05
C VAL A 658 10.35 -12.84 17.64
N ARG A 659 11.02 -11.72 17.30
CA ARG A 659 11.75 -11.56 16.01
C ARG A 659 12.97 -12.47 15.91
N GLN A 660 13.76 -12.61 16.97
CA GLN A 660 14.94 -13.47 17.01
C GLN A 660 14.55 -14.96 17.01
N ALA A 661 13.65 -15.37 17.88
CA ALA A 661 13.20 -16.75 18.01
C ALA A 661 12.54 -17.28 16.72
N ARG A 662 11.72 -16.47 16.02
CA ARG A 662 11.14 -16.84 14.70
C ARG A 662 12.17 -17.06 13.59
N ALA A 663 13.42 -16.60 13.75
CA ALA A 663 14.50 -16.83 12.79
C ALA A 663 15.34 -18.08 13.12
N VAL A 664 15.13 -18.72 14.29
CA VAL A 664 16.02 -19.76 14.84
C VAL A 664 15.28 -21.03 15.28
N ALA A 665 14.02 -20.93 15.74
CA ALA A 665 13.30 -22.04 16.35
C ALA A 665 13.02 -23.20 15.37
N GLN A 666 13.39 -24.42 15.78
CA GLN A 666 13.10 -25.68 15.07
C GLN A 666 12.17 -26.62 15.87
N GLN A 667 11.76 -26.23 17.09
CA GLN A 667 10.91 -27.05 17.97
C GLN A 667 9.46 -26.54 17.98
N PRO A 668 8.46 -27.40 17.66
CA PRO A 668 7.06 -26.97 17.61
C PRO A 668 6.44 -26.47 18.94
N SER A 669 6.95 -26.91 20.09
CA SER A 669 6.50 -26.41 21.40
C SER A 669 6.91 -24.94 21.59
N ILE A 670 8.19 -24.64 21.40
CA ILE A 670 8.74 -23.28 21.46
C ILE A 670 8.10 -22.38 20.40
N GLU A 671 7.89 -22.85 19.17
CA GLU A 671 7.20 -22.06 18.13
C GLU A 671 5.79 -21.65 18.57
N ARG A 672 5.02 -22.57 19.19
CA ARG A 672 3.69 -22.25 19.75
C ARG A 672 3.79 -21.17 20.83
N ILE A 673 4.73 -21.29 21.77
CA ILE A 673 4.95 -20.31 22.85
C ILE A 673 5.34 -18.95 22.25
N VAL A 674 6.25 -18.91 21.27
CA VAL A 674 6.69 -17.68 20.57
C VAL A 674 5.53 -17.02 19.80
N ARG A 675 4.60 -17.80 19.25
CA ARG A 675 3.38 -17.26 18.62
C ARG A 675 2.46 -16.65 19.68
N GLU A 676 2.18 -17.37 20.76
CA GLU A 676 1.32 -16.96 21.87
C GLU A 676 1.86 -15.70 22.57
N LYS A 677 3.16 -15.63 22.88
CA LYS A 677 3.83 -14.42 23.39
C LYS A 677 3.68 -13.23 22.42
N GLY A 678 3.69 -13.47 21.10
CA GLY A 678 3.44 -12.44 20.09
C GLY A 678 1.99 -11.94 20.07
N GLU A 679 1.02 -12.82 20.25
CA GLU A 679 -0.42 -12.49 20.38
C GLU A 679 -0.69 -11.72 21.69
N GLN A 680 -0.06 -12.12 22.81
CA GLN A 680 -0.07 -11.38 24.08
C GLN A 680 0.57 -9.99 23.91
N ASN A 681 1.73 -9.88 23.25
CA ASN A 681 2.40 -8.59 23.04
C ASN A 681 1.59 -7.63 22.15
N SER A 682 0.87 -8.17 21.17
CA SER A 682 -0.06 -7.40 20.33
C SER A 682 -1.24 -6.84 21.13
N SER A 683 -1.65 -7.52 22.19
CA SER A 683 -2.67 -7.03 23.13
C SER A 683 -2.10 -5.98 24.08
N ARG A 684 -0.91 -6.22 24.63
CA ARG A 684 -0.13 -5.25 25.44
C ARG A 684 0.06 -3.91 24.70
N GLN A 685 0.32 -3.92 23.38
CA GLN A 685 0.45 -2.70 22.59
C GLN A 685 -0.85 -1.86 22.54
N ARG A 686 -2.03 -2.51 22.49
CA ARG A 686 -3.34 -1.82 22.51
C ARG A 686 -3.58 -1.18 23.86
N ASP A 687 -3.31 -1.91 24.95
CA ASP A 687 -3.45 -1.39 26.31
C ASP A 687 -2.47 -0.24 26.58
N MET A 688 -1.21 -0.35 26.12
CA MET A 688 -0.23 0.76 26.15
C MET A 688 -0.71 1.96 25.34
N THR A 689 -1.34 1.77 24.16
CA THR A 689 -1.90 2.87 23.37
C THR A 689 -3.03 3.57 24.14
N LEU A 690 -3.91 2.82 24.81
CA LEU A 690 -4.96 3.37 25.67
C LEU A 690 -4.40 4.07 26.93
N ARG A 691 -3.29 3.59 27.51
CA ARG A 691 -2.58 4.32 28.58
C ARG A 691 -1.96 5.61 28.05
N ALA A 692 -1.29 5.58 26.91
CA ALA A 692 -0.66 6.75 26.29
C ALA A 692 -1.68 7.86 25.97
N GLN A 693 -2.86 7.50 25.49
CA GLN A 693 -3.98 8.44 25.31
C GLN A 693 -4.35 9.15 26.63
N ARG A 694 -4.48 8.41 27.73
CA ARG A 694 -4.77 8.99 29.07
C ARG A 694 -3.62 9.86 29.58
N LEU A 695 -2.37 9.42 29.44
CA LEU A 695 -1.20 10.21 29.83
C LEU A 695 -1.09 11.55 29.07
N LEU A 696 -1.58 11.61 27.83
CA LEU A 696 -1.69 12.85 27.04
C LEU A 696 -2.94 13.69 27.40
N ALA A 697 -4.05 13.05 27.78
CA ALA A 697 -5.22 13.74 28.35
C ALA A 697 -4.87 14.45 29.68
N ASP A 698 -4.07 13.80 30.53
CA ASP A 698 -3.65 14.30 31.85
C ASP A 698 -2.33 15.11 31.81
N ALA A 699 -1.71 15.26 30.64
CA ALA A 699 -0.42 15.95 30.49
C ALA A 699 -0.48 17.44 30.83
N ARG A 700 0.66 18.01 31.27
CA ARG A 700 0.84 19.45 31.43
C ARG A 700 1.37 20.06 30.13
N LEU A 701 0.85 21.23 29.74
CA LEU A 701 1.06 21.82 28.42
C LEU A 701 1.65 23.23 28.56
N PHE A 702 2.81 23.50 27.99
CA PHE A 702 3.51 24.79 28.12
C PHE A 702 3.80 25.44 26.77
N VAL A 703 3.57 26.75 26.67
CA VAL A 703 3.85 27.57 25.48
C VAL A 703 4.33 28.97 25.90
N ARG A 704 5.54 29.34 25.49
CA ARG A 704 6.19 30.64 25.75
C ARG A 704 6.25 31.03 27.23
N GLY A 705 6.48 30.06 28.11
CA GLY A 705 6.65 30.24 29.56
C GLY A 705 5.37 30.09 30.38
N GLU A 706 4.21 29.94 29.75
CA GLU A 706 2.92 29.81 30.42
C GLU A 706 2.35 28.39 30.27
N GLU A 707 1.68 27.89 31.31
CA GLU A 707 0.93 26.64 31.29
C GLU A 707 -0.49 26.87 30.73
N ILE A 708 -0.97 25.98 29.86
CA ILE A 708 -2.30 26.10 29.23
C ILE A 708 -3.26 25.03 29.78
N GLU A 709 -4.27 25.47 30.52
CA GLU A 709 -5.41 24.63 30.89
C GLU A 709 -6.39 24.46 29.72
N ILE A 710 -6.30 23.35 28.98
CA ILE A 710 -7.30 22.98 27.97
C ILE A 710 -8.14 21.81 28.45
N ARG A 711 -9.47 22.04 28.50
CA ARG A 711 -10.48 21.02 28.80
C ARG A 711 -10.95 20.35 27.51
N SER A 712 -10.63 19.06 27.38
CA SER A 712 -11.06 18.18 26.30
C SER A 712 -10.98 16.74 26.80
N GLU A 713 -11.99 15.91 26.51
CA GLU A 713 -11.95 14.47 26.79
C GLU A 713 -11.14 13.70 25.74
N ASP A 714 -11.04 14.24 24.52
CA ASP A 714 -10.17 13.71 23.46
C ASP A 714 -8.74 14.31 23.58
N PRO A 715 -7.69 13.47 23.70
CA PRO A 715 -6.30 13.92 23.68
C PRO A 715 -5.89 14.60 22.38
N GLN A 716 -6.43 14.17 21.23
CA GLN A 716 -6.04 14.74 19.93
C GLN A 716 -6.51 16.21 19.83
N ALA A 717 -7.81 16.45 20.05
CA ALA A 717 -8.36 17.80 20.12
C ALA A 717 -7.74 18.67 21.23
N ARG A 718 -7.24 18.08 22.33
CA ARG A 718 -6.50 18.81 23.39
C ARG A 718 -5.17 19.35 22.87
N ILE A 719 -4.41 18.53 22.15
CA ILE A 719 -3.12 18.92 21.55
C ILE A 719 -3.33 19.89 20.38
N GLU A 720 -4.36 19.68 19.55
CA GLU A 720 -4.72 20.58 18.45
C GLU A 720 -5.02 22.00 18.96
N ARG A 721 -5.84 22.16 20.00
CA ARG A 721 -6.11 23.49 20.59
C ARG A 721 -4.88 24.12 21.24
N ALA A 722 -4.02 23.32 21.89
CA ALA A 722 -2.77 23.84 22.46
C ALA A 722 -1.80 24.32 21.37
N PHE A 723 -1.80 23.65 20.22
CA PHE A 723 -1.04 24.06 19.06
C PHE A 723 -1.61 25.32 18.39
N GLN A 724 -2.94 25.55 18.42
CA GLN A 724 -3.50 26.84 18.01
C GLN A 724 -2.96 27.99 18.88
N THR A 725 -2.89 27.81 20.20
CA THR A 725 -2.27 28.80 21.11
C THR A 725 -0.76 29.00 20.85
N LEU A 726 -0.05 27.98 20.34
CA LEU A 726 1.33 28.14 19.85
C LEU A 726 1.37 28.98 18.57
N VAL A 727 0.50 28.70 17.58
CA VAL A 727 0.37 29.48 16.34
C VAL A 727 0.13 30.96 16.65
N ASP A 728 -0.85 31.28 17.49
CA ASP A 728 -1.16 32.67 17.89
C ASP A 728 0.02 33.37 18.59
N LYS A 729 0.72 32.65 19.48
CA LYS A 729 1.84 33.20 20.26
C LYS A 729 3.16 33.34 19.47
N VAL A 730 3.30 32.66 18.34
CA VAL A 730 4.50 32.72 17.47
C VAL A 730 4.25 33.64 16.27
N HIS A 731 3.09 33.52 15.63
CA HIS A 731 2.67 34.29 14.47
C HIS A 731 1.76 35.46 14.87
N VAL A 732 2.29 36.37 15.70
CA VAL A 732 1.54 37.51 16.27
C VAL A 732 0.86 38.39 15.20
N ASN A 733 1.43 38.48 13.99
CA ASN A 733 0.89 39.25 12.87
C ASN A 733 -0.11 38.44 12.00
N LEU A 734 -0.48 37.22 12.37
CA LEU A 734 -1.49 36.41 11.65
C LEU A 734 -2.88 37.06 11.70
N GLY A 735 -3.19 37.76 12.80
CA GLY A 735 -4.45 38.50 12.98
C GLY A 735 -4.71 39.60 11.93
N MET A 736 -3.66 40.09 11.26
CA MET A 736 -3.79 41.07 10.16
C MET A 736 -4.64 40.55 8.98
N LEU A 737 -4.73 39.22 8.80
CA LEU A 737 -5.60 38.57 7.80
C LEU A 737 -7.11 38.59 8.18
N ARG A 738 -7.48 39.13 9.35
CA ARG A 738 -8.87 39.31 9.81
C ARG A 738 -9.76 38.05 9.78
N GLY A 739 -9.15 36.86 9.86
CA GLY A 739 -9.85 35.57 9.80
C GLY A 739 -10.41 35.17 8.43
N VAL A 740 -9.93 35.80 7.35
CA VAL A 740 -10.37 35.50 5.98
C VAL A 740 -9.64 34.26 5.45
N ALA A 741 -10.39 33.25 4.99
CA ALA A 741 -9.84 32.07 4.34
C ALA A 741 -9.56 32.34 2.86
N TYR A 742 -8.28 32.45 2.49
CA TYR A 742 -7.83 32.71 1.11
C TYR A 742 -7.61 31.40 0.34
N SER A 743 -8.07 31.34 -0.92
CA SER A 743 -7.81 30.24 -1.85
C SER A 743 -7.05 30.72 -3.10
N GLU A 744 -6.43 29.79 -3.84
CA GLU A 744 -5.78 30.11 -5.13
C GLU A 744 -6.77 30.61 -6.20
N SER A 745 -8.07 30.39 -6.02
CA SER A 745 -9.13 30.94 -6.88
C SER A 745 -9.38 32.43 -6.65
N ASP A 746 -8.96 32.96 -5.49
CA ASP A 746 -9.14 34.37 -5.14
C ASP A 746 -8.04 35.26 -5.73
N ILE A 747 -6.87 34.70 -6.05
CA ILE A 747 -5.77 35.41 -6.74
C ILE A 747 -6.27 36.10 -8.01
N ALA A 748 -7.10 35.42 -8.80
CA ALA A 748 -7.70 35.98 -10.02
C ALA A 748 -8.65 37.16 -9.73
N LYS A 749 -9.43 37.07 -8.64
CA LYS A 749 -10.35 38.12 -8.19
C LYS A 749 -9.58 39.33 -7.66
N SER A 750 -8.48 39.10 -6.92
CA SER A 750 -7.60 40.16 -6.41
C SER A 750 -6.89 40.93 -7.51
N LEU A 751 -6.58 40.31 -8.65
CA LEU A 751 -6.08 41.03 -9.83
C LEU A 751 -7.14 41.95 -10.46
N THR A 752 -8.41 41.50 -10.58
CA THR A 752 -9.46 42.26 -11.28
C THR A 752 -10.18 43.29 -10.41
N HIS A 753 -10.34 43.04 -9.12
CA HIS A 753 -11.07 43.91 -8.19
C HIS A 753 -10.18 44.91 -7.43
N GLY A 754 -8.95 45.19 -7.91
CA GLY A 754 -8.06 46.16 -7.27
C GLY A 754 -8.71 47.53 -6.98
N ASN A 755 -9.59 47.99 -7.88
CA ASN A 755 -10.32 49.26 -7.77
C ASN A 755 -11.69 49.16 -7.06
N ASP A 756 -12.24 47.97 -6.82
CA ASP A 756 -13.58 47.80 -6.20
C ASP A 756 -13.44 47.16 -4.81
N GLY A 757 -13.81 47.90 -3.76
CA GLY A 757 -13.51 47.55 -2.38
C GLY A 757 -14.19 46.27 -1.89
N MET A 758 -13.48 45.14 -1.97
CA MET A 758 -13.96 43.82 -1.49
C MET A 758 -14.19 43.76 0.03
N PHE A 759 -13.71 44.76 0.78
CA PHE A 759 -14.13 45.06 2.15
C PHE A 759 -14.71 46.48 2.16
N GLY A 760 -15.95 46.63 2.64
CA GLY A 760 -16.70 47.89 2.54
C GLY A 760 -16.17 48.99 3.47
N GLY A 761 -16.05 50.21 2.93
CA GLY A 761 -15.57 51.41 3.62
C GLY A 761 -14.22 51.89 3.07
N ASP A 762 -14.15 53.17 2.69
CA ASP A 762 -12.94 53.91 2.32
C ASP A 762 -12.02 53.26 1.26
N GLY A 763 -12.54 53.14 0.04
CA GLY A 763 -11.86 52.65 -1.17
C GLY A 763 -10.71 53.54 -1.72
N VAL A 764 -9.84 54.03 -0.83
CA VAL A 764 -8.60 54.78 -1.13
C VAL A 764 -7.42 54.23 -0.31
N ASN A 765 -7.68 53.56 0.82
CA ASN A 765 -6.65 53.13 1.76
C ASN A 765 -6.23 51.67 1.54
N LEU A 766 -4.91 51.41 1.57
CA LEU A 766 -4.33 50.06 1.57
C LEU A 766 -4.66 49.35 2.89
N THR A 767 -4.90 48.03 2.84
CA THR A 767 -5.03 47.22 4.06
C THR A 767 -3.71 47.14 4.81
N GLU A 768 -3.76 46.78 6.10
CA GLU A 768 -2.57 46.53 6.93
C GLU A 768 -1.62 45.48 6.30
N THR A 769 -2.19 44.44 5.67
CA THR A 769 -1.44 43.38 4.99
C THR A 769 -0.80 43.86 3.68
N GLU A 770 -1.48 44.70 2.91
CA GLU A 770 -0.95 45.34 1.70
C GLU A 770 0.15 46.36 2.05
N GLN A 771 -0.04 47.13 3.13
CA GLN A 771 0.97 48.09 3.61
C GLN A 771 2.26 47.38 4.02
N GLU A 772 2.20 46.25 4.71
CA GLU A 772 3.40 45.49 5.11
C GLU A 772 4.18 44.90 3.92
N ILE A 773 3.50 44.33 2.92
CA ILE A 773 4.17 43.84 1.71
C ILE A 773 4.79 45.02 0.93
N LEU A 774 4.09 46.16 0.84
CA LEU A 774 4.62 47.37 0.20
C LEU A 774 5.82 47.96 0.97
N ASN A 775 5.77 47.97 2.31
CA ASN A 775 6.87 48.41 3.18
C ASN A 775 8.12 47.53 2.97
N PHE A 776 7.95 46.21 2.88
CA PHE A 776 9.04 45.28 2.59
C PHE A 776 9.66 45.52 1.20
N ALA A 777 8.83 45.69 0.16
CA ALA A 777 9.30 46.04 -1.18
C ALA A 777 10.04 47.39 -1.19
N GLN A 778 9.55 48.39 -0.45
CA GLN A 778 10.22 49.69 -0.31
C GLN A 778 11.56 49.59 0.43
N ALA A 779 11.66 48.81 1.50
CA ALA A 779 12.90 48.62 2.25
C ALA A 779 13.98 47.94 1.39
N ASN A 780 13.60 46.90 0.65
CA ASN A 780 14.49 46.21 -0.30
C ASN A 780 14.93 47.15 -1.43
N ALA A 781 14.01 47.93 -2.02
CA ALA A 781 14.34 48.90 -3.06
C ALA A 781 15.33 49.98 -2.57
N ARG A 782 15.14 50.52 -1.36
CA ARG A 782 16.08 51.49 -0.73
C ARG A 782 17.46 50.89 -0.44
N THR A 783 17.58 49.57 -0.32
CA THR A 783 18.85 48.87 -0.09
C THR A 783 19.45 48.24 -1.37
N GLY A 784 18.82 48.42 -2.53
CA GLY A 784 19.26 47.86 -3.81
C GLY A 784 19.00 46.35 -3.97
N ILE A 785 18.21 45.75 -3.08
CA ILE A 785 17.86 44.33 -3.12
C ILE A 785 16.66 44.12 -4.04
N ARG A 786 16.77 43.20 -5.00
CA ARG A 786 15.65 42.78 -5.86
C ARG A 786 14.66 41.93 -5.05
N THR A 787 13.45 42.44 -4.85
CA THR A 787 12.36 41.65 -4.25
C THR A 787 11.80 40.70 -5.31
N THR A 788 11.82 39.39 -5.06
CA THR A 788 11.10 38.39 -5.88
C THR A 788 9.83 37.94 -5.15
N ILE A 789 8.87 37.38 -5.87
CA ILE A 789 7.66 36.80 -5.25
C ILE A 789 8.04 35.69 -4.25
N LYS A 790 9.05 34.88 -4.59
CA LYS A 790 9.65 33.91 -3.67
C LYS A 790 10.19 34.57 -2.39
N ALA A 791 10.85 35.73 -2.47
CA ALA A 791 11.36 36.44 -1.30
C ALA A 791 10.25 37.07 -0.44
N ILE A 792 9.10 37.41 -1.03
CA ILE A 792 7.89 37.83 -0.29
C ILE A 792 7.32 36.61 0.44
N LEU A 793 7.13 35.47 -0.23
CA LEU A 793 6.67 34.22 0.40
C LEU A 793 7.57 33.80 1.58
N GLU A 794 8.88 33.66 1.36
CA GLU A 794 9.83 33.28 2.42
C GLU A 794 9.90 34.27 3.59
N ARG A 795 9.44 35.52 3.42
CA ARG A 795 9.36 36.54 4.47
C ARG A 795 8.06 36.48 5.27
N PHE A 796 6.91 36.30 4.60
CA PHE A 796 5.58 36.37 5.22
C PHE A 796 5.02 35.00 5.65
N GLU A 797 5.56 33.88 5.15
CA GLU A 797 5.29 32.53 5.67
C GLU A 797 5.95 32.27 7.04
N ARG A 798 6.95 33.08 7.44
CA ARG A 798 7.70 32.95 8.70
C ARG A 798 7.21 33.92 9.78
N LYS A 799 7.60 33.66 11.02
CA LYS A 799 7.40 34.57 12.17
C LYS A 799 7.97 35.98 11.89
N PRO A 800 7.24 37.04 12.25
CA PRO A 800 6.02 37.07 13.05
C PRO A 800 4.70 36.87 12.28
N TYR A 801 4.69 36.62 10.97
CA TYR A 801 3.48 36.69 10.14
C TYR A 801 2.77 35.33 9.97
N GLY A 802 3.48 34.29 9.52
CA GLY A 802 2.92 32.94 9.37
C GLY A 802 1.80 32.79 8.33
N TRP A 803 1.63 33.75 7.42
CA TRP A 803 0.51 33.84 6.49
C TRP A 803 0.53 32.68 5.47
N SER A 804 -0.65 32.28 4.98
CA SER A 804 -0.74 31.23 3.96
C SER A 804 -0.21 31.70 2.60
N TYR A 805 0.36 30.77 1.84
CA TYR A 805 0.77 30.94 0.43
C TYR A 805 -0.33 31.65 -0.41
N ALA A 806 -1.59 31.21 -0.29
CA ALA A 806 -2.72 31.83 -0.98
C ALA A 806 -3.04 33.25 -0.50
N ALA A 807 -2.90 33.54 0.79
CA ALA A 807 -3.10 34.89 1.34
C ALA A 807 -2.01 35.86 0.87
N ILE A 808 -0.74 35.43 0.88
CA ILE A 808 0.40 36.23 0.42
C ILE A 808 0.27 36.53 -1.08
N LEU A 809 -0.05 35.53 -1.90
CA LEU A 809 -0.25 35.72 -3.34
C LEU A 809 -1.46 36.60 -3.66
N SER A 810 -2.59 36.42 -2.96
CA SER A 810 -3.79 37.26 -3.18
C SER A 810 -3.55 38.71 -2.75
N THR A 811 -2.85 38.94 -1.64
CA THR A 811 -2.48 40.30 -1.18
C THR A 811 -1.48 40.96 -2.15
N THR A 812 -0.49 40.19 -2.63
CA THR A 812 0.46 40.67 -3.67
C THR A 812 -0.25 40.98 -4.99
N ALA A 813 -1.21 40.14 -5.39
CA ALA A 813 -2.04 40.35 -6.58
C ALA A 813 -2.90 41.63 -6.47
N SER A 814 -3.49 41.91 -5.30
CA SER A 814 -4.23 43.16 -5.04
C SER A 814 -3.33 44.39 -5.18
N LEU A 815 -2.11 44.35 -4.64
CA LEU A 815 -1.11 45.43 -4.78
C LEU A 815 -0.67 45.69 -6.24
N ILE A 816 -0.58 44.64 -7.07
CA ILE A 816 -0.30 44.78 -8.51
C ILE A 816 -1.53 45.33 -9.24
N GLY A 817 -2.73 44.80 -8.96
CA GLY A 817 -3.99 45.29 -9.52
C GLY A 817 -4.32 46.74 -9.16
N ARG A 818 -3.73 47.27 -8.07
CA ARG A 818 -3.80 48.67 -7.63
C ARG A 818 -2.66 49.55 -8.15
N GLY A 819 -1.76 49.04 -9.00
CA GLY A 819 -0.67 49.82 -9.61
C GLY A 819 0.33 50.41 -8.61
N LYS A 820 0.55 49.76 -7.46
CA LYS A 820 1.58 50.17 -6.47
C LYS A 820 2.90 49.44 -6.65
N ILE A 821 2.87 48.26 -7.28
CA ILE A 821 4.04 47.46 -7.63
C ILE A 821 3.87 46.88 -9.03
N GLU A 822 4.96 46.82 -9.80
CA GLU A 822 5.03 46.24 -11.13
C GLU A 822 5.72 44.87 -11.05
N ALA A 823 5.06 43.83 -11.55
CA ALA A 823 5.65 42.50 -11.67
C ALA A 823 6.41 42.36 -12.98
N ARG A 824 7.62 41.80 -12.94
CA ARG A 824 8.50 41.62 -14.11
C ARG A 824 9.13 40.24 -14.13
N GLN A 825 9.25 39.66 -15.32
CA GLN A 825 10.00 38.44 -15.54
C GLN A 825 11.02 38.67 -16.67
N ASP A 826 12.27 38.26 -16.43
CA ASP A 826 13.39 38.33 -17.39
C ASP A 826 13.63 39.74 -18.00
N GLY A 827 13.14 40.79 -17.32
CA GLY A 827 13.22 42.20 -17.71
C GLY A 827 11.92 42.80 -18.27
N SER A 828 10.97 41.96 -18.70
CA SER A 828 9.69 42.39 -19.28
C SER A 828 8.58 42.51 -18.21
N PRO A 829 7.64 43.47 -18.33
CA PRO A 829 6.46 43.53 -17.46
C PRO A 829 5.53 42.32 -17.68
N LEU A 830 4.97 41.81 -16.57
CA LEU A 830 3.92 40.79 -16.57
C LEU A 830 2.59 41.45 -16.21
N GLU A 831 1.68 41.47 -17.18
CA GLU A 831 0.34 42.04 -17.05
C GLU A 831 -0.71 41.01 -17.54
N GLY A 832 -1.95 41.08 -17.04
CA GLY A 832 -3.06 40.23 -17.49
C GLY A 832 -2.90 38.72 -17.23
N GLU A 833 -3.32 37.88 -18.19
CA GLU A 833 -3.32 36.41 -18.04
C GLU A 833 -1.92 35.81 -17.82
N PRO A 834 -0.83 36.24 -18.50
CA PRO A 834 0.53 35.84 -18.16
C PRO A 834 0.90 36.06 -16.69
N LEU A 835 0.49 37.18 -16.09
CA LEU A 835 0.71 37.46 -14.67
C LEU A 835 -0.06 36.48 -13.78
N GLN A 836 -1.34 36.23 -14.07
CA GLN A 836 -2.15 35.27 -13.31
C GLN A 836 -1.53 33.86 -13.33
N ARG A 837 -1.12 33.38 -14.51
CA ARG A 837 -0.45 32.08 -14.67
C ARG A 837 0.91 32.05 -13.96
N GLY A 838 1.66 33.16 -13.98
CA GLY A 838 2.93 33.31 -13.25
C GLY A 838 2.76 33.28 -11.72
N LEU A 839 1.71 33.92 -11.21
CA LEU A 839 1.35 33.89 -9.78
C LEU A 839 0.88 32.51 -9.32
N GLN A 840 0.20 31.74 -10.17
CA GLN A 840 -0.24 30.38 -9.84
C GLN A 840 0.87 29.32 -10.00
N ASN A 841 1.96 29.60 -10.73
CA ASN A 841 3.05 28.66 -10.96
C ASN A 841 4.24 28.90 -10.00
N SER A 842 4.38 28.05 -8.99
CA SER A 842 5.46 28.13 -7.97
C SER A 842 6.87 28.10 -8.55
N HIS A 843 7.09 27.53 -9.74
CA HIS A 843 8.40 27.56 -10.40
C HIS A 843 8.75 28.94 -10.98
N ALA A 844 7.75 29.78 -11.31
CA ALA A 844 7.97 31.12 -11.83
C ALA A 844 8.32 32.14 -10.71
N HIS A 845 7.89 31.89 -9.46
CA HIS A 845 8.03 32.83 -8.34
C HIS A 845 9.47 33.28 -8.02
N GLY A 846 10.47 32.48 -8.39
CA GLY A 846 11.88 32.86 -8.26
C GLY A 846 12.36 33.86 -9.32
N ASN A 847 11.72 33.87 -10.49
CA ASN A 847 12.09 34.70 -11.64
C ASN A 847 11.21 35.96 -11.76
N ILE A 848 10.04 35.97 -11.12
CA ILE A 848 9.18 37.16 -11.05
C ILE A 848 9.72 38.12 -9.98
N VAL A 849 10.27 39.24 -10.44
CA VAL A 849 10.73 40.38 -9.65
C VAL A 849 9.56 41.36 -9.45
N VAL A 850 9.50 41.97 -8.27
CA VAL A 850 8.52 42.99 -7.90
C VAL A 850 9.28 44.31 -7.72
N GLU A 851 8.96 45.29 -8.57
CA GLU A 851 9.53 46.65 -8.51
C GLU A 851 8.46 47.66 -8.05
N LEU A 852 8.87 48.75 -7.40
CA LEU A 852 7.93 49.83 -7.05
C LEU A 852 7.49 50.57 -8.30
N GLN A 853 6.20 50.85 -8.44
CA GLN A 853 5.72 51.72 -9.51
C GLN A 853 6.08 53.17 -9.20
N VAL A 854 6.77 53.84 -10.13
CA VAL A 854 7.20 55.23 -9.95
C VAL A 854 6.04 56.18 -10.23
N GLU A 855 5.49 56.79 -9.18
CA GLU A 855 4.48 57.84 -9.30
C GLU A 855 5.13 59.14 -9.81
N PHE A 856 4.69 59.62 -10.98
CA PHE A 856 5.18 60.87 -11.58
C PHE A 856 4.25 62.04 -11.27
N THR A 857 4.81 63.22 -11.01
CA THR A 857 3.99 64.41 -10.80
C THR A 857 3.38 64.90 -12.11
N ALA A 858 2.17 65.45 -12.06
CA ALA A 858 1.48 65.98 -13.25
C ALA A 858 2.29 67.04 -14.01
N ALA A 859 3.17 67.78 -13.31
CA ALA A 859 4.07 68.76 -13.91
C ALA A 859 5.15 68.11 -14.81
N GLN A 860 5.74 66.98 -14.37
CA GLN A 860 6.71 66.22 -15.15
C GLN A 860 6.06 65.59 -16.39
N THR A 861 4.91 64.96 -16.21
CA THR A 861 4.11 64.38 -17.32
C THR A 861 3.68 65.46 -18.32
N ARG A 862 3.39 66.69 -17.87
CA ARG A 862 3.10 67.81 -18.76
C ARG A 862 4.33 68.25 -19.55
N LYS A 863 5.47 68.51 -18.89
CA LYS A 863 6.68 68.98 -19.58
C LYS A 863 7.14 68.00 -20.67
N LEU A 864 7.05 66.69 -20.40
CA LEU A 864 7.40 65.67 -21.39
C LEU A 864 6.49 65.71 -22.63
N LYS A 865 5.20 66.05 -22.50
CA LYS A 865 4.31 66.23 -23.67
C LYS A 865 4.64 67.48 -24.48
N GLU A 866 5.02 68.57 -23.80
CA GLU A 866 5.43 69.82 -24.44
C GLU A 866 6.72 69.58 -25.25
N PHE A 867 7.75 68.96 -24.66
CA PHE A 867 8.96 68.56 -25.38
C PHE A 867 8.70 67.56 -26.52
N TYR A 868 7.87 66.53 -26.31
CA TYR A 868 7.55 65.55 -27.36
C TYR A 868 6.91 66.24 -28.58
N GLY A 869 6.01 67.19 -28.34
CA GLY A 869 5.40 68.01 -29.39
C GLY A 869 6.42 68.85 -30.17
N GLU A 870 7.33 69.53 -29.48
CA GLU A 870 8.33 70.41 -30.09
C GLU A 870 9.43 69.63 -30.84
N PHE A 871 9.85 68.46 -30.33
CA PHE A 871 10.92 67.67 -30.93
C PHE A 871 10.42 66.71 -32.03
N PHE A 872 9.27 66.06 -31.86
CA PHE A 872 8.73 65.07 -32.81
C PHE A 872 7.55 65.56 -33.68
N ASP A 873 7.19 66.85 -33.61
CA ASP A 873 6.15 67.51 -34.44
C ASP A 873 4.76 66.81 -34.40
N SER A 874 4.49 66.09 -33.31
CA SER A 874 3.31 65.24 -33.14
C SER A 874 2.90 65.19 -31.68
N GLN A 875 1.61 64.95 -31.38
CA GLN A 875 1.16 64.78 -29.99
C GLN A 875 1.19 63.29 -29.59
N PRO A 876 1.63 62.98 -28.35
CA PRO A 876 1.67 61.62 -27.84
C PRO A 876 0.26 61.12 -27.47
N ALA A 877 -0.03 59.85 -27.76
CA ALA A 877 -1.25 59.17 -27.36
C ALA A 877 -1.29 58.86 -25.85
N GLY A 878 -0.11 58.71 -25.22
CA GLY A 878 0.06 58.42 -23.80
C GLY A 878 -0.41 59.59 -22.91
N SER A 879 -1.51 59.38 -22.19
CA SER A 879 -1.99 60.33 -21.18
C SER A 879 -1.14 60.32 -19.90
N GLU A 880 -0.69 59.13 -19.48
CA GLU A 880 -0.03 58.83 -18.20
C GLU A 880 1.50 58.71 -18.33
N GLY A 881 2.23 58.91 -17.21
CA GLY A 881 3.70 59.00 -17.20
C GLY A 881 4.45 57.75 -17.68
N LYS A 882 3.97 56.53 -17.35
CA LYS A 882 4.59 55.27 -17.84
C LYS A 882 4.41 55.12 -19.35
N ALA A 883 3.18 55.31 -19.86
CA ALA A 883 2.87 55.22 -21.29
C ALA A 883 3.63 56.28 -22.10
N LEU A 884 3.58 57.54 -21.67
CA LEU A 884 4.27 58.66 -22.32
C LEU A 884 5.80 58.48 -22.33
N GLY A 885 6.38 57.95 -21.25
CA GLY A 885 7.81 57.65 -21.17
C GLY A 885 8.25 56.50 -22.08
N LEU A 886 7.37 55.53 -22.35
CA LEU A 886 7.61 54.45 -23.34
C LEU A 886 7.46 54.97 -24.77
N GLU A 887 6.40 55.71 -25.08
CA GLU A 887 6.16 56.33 -26.39
C GLU A 887 7.32 57.27 -26.79
N THR A 888 7.85 58.05 -25.83
CA THR A 888 9.05 58.87 -26.04
C THR A 888 10.30 58.02 -26.34
N ALA A 889 10.47 56.87 -25.66
CA ALA A 889 11.60 55.98 -25.89
C ALA A 889 11.55 55.34 -27.29
N GLU A 890 10.36 54.95 -27.74
CA GLU A 890 10.11 54.42 -29.08
C GLU A 890 10.34 55.47 -30.17
N ALA A 891 9.88 56.71 -29.96
CA ALA A 891 10.13 57.82 -30.88
C ALA A 891 11.63 58.13 -31.06
N PHE A 892 12.41 58.13 -29.96
CA PHE A 892 13.88 58.26 -30.05
C PHE A 892 14.54 57.04 -30.74
N ALA A 893 14.06 55.83 -30.49
CA ALA A 893 14.57 54.63 -31.17
C ALA A 893 14.28 54.64 -32.69
N ALA A 894 13.09 55.10 -33.09
CA ALA A 894 12.73 55.31 -34.50
C ALA A 894 13.63 56.37 -35.16
N LEU A 895 13.80 57.53 -34.52
CA LEU A 895 14.71 58.60 -35.00
C LEU A 895 16.16 58.10 -35.13
N LYS A 896 16.66 57.33 -34.17
CA LYS A 896 18.02 56.74 -34.22
C LYS A 896 18.18 55.84 -35.46
N ASN A 897 17.16 55.07 -35.80
CA ASN A 897 17.17 54.21 -36.99
C ASN A 897 17.06 55.02 -38.30
N GLU A 898 16.23 56.07 -38.34
CA GLU A 898 16.16 57.01 -39.46
C GLU A 898 17.53 57.68 -39.72
N LEU A 899 18.17 58.19 -38.66
CA LEU A 899 19.50 58.80 -38.72
C LEU A 899 20.56 57.82 -39.25
N ALA A 900 20.51 56.54 -38.85
CA ALA A 900 21.41 55.52 -39.38
C ALA A 900 21.18 55.24 -40.88
N VAL A 901 19.91 55.19 -41.33
CA VAL A 901 19.55 55.01 -42.75
C VAL A 901 19.97 56.22 -43.61
N LEU A 902 19.93 57.43 -43.06
CA LEU A 902 20.45 58.63 -43.73
C LEU A 902 21.99 58.63 -43.75
N GLN A 903 22.66 58.38 -42.62
CA GLN A 903 24.13 58.34 -42.53
C GLN A 903 24.76 57.27 -43.43
N ALA A 904 24.08 56.13 -43.64
CA ALA A 904 24.50 55.11 -44.61
C ALA A 904 24.55 55.63 -46.07
N GLN A 905 23.86 56.72 -46.39
CA GLN A 905 23.88 57.37 -47.71
C GLN A 905 24.99 58.44 -47.85
N SER A 906 25.85 58.61 -46.84
CA SER A 906 26.96 59.61 -46.84
C SER A 906 27.89 59.51 -48.06
N ALA A 907 28.15 58.30 -48.58
CA ALA A 907 28.93 58.11 -49.82
C ALA A 907 28.26 58.72 -51.08
N ARG A 908 26.93 58.91 -51.05
CA ARG A 908 26.14 59.59 -52.09
C ARG A 908 25.96 61.09 -51.79
N TYR A 909 25.91 61.45 -50.51
CA TYR A 909 25.67 62.82 -50.02
C TYR A 909 26.66 63.18 -48.90
N PRO A 910 27.85 63.74 -49.21
CA PRO A 910 28.91 63.96 -48.22
C PRO A 910 28.48 64.82 -47.02
N PHE A 911 27.57 65.77 -47.23
CA PHE A 911 27.01 66.62 -46.17
C PHE A 911 26.25 65.84 -45.07
N LEU A 912 25.81 64.60 -45.33
CA LEU A 912 25.16 63.76 -44.30
C LEU A 912 26.13 63.35 -43.17
N ALA A 913 27.44 63.57 -43.33
CA ALA A 913 28.40 63.50 -42.22
C ALA A 913 28.01 64.43 -41.05
N ALA A 914 27.34 65.56 -41.31
CA ALA A 914 26.85 66.47 -40.29
C ALA A 914 25.78 65.85 -39.36
N LEU A 915 25.09 64.79 -39.78
CA LEU A 915 24.15 64.07 -38.91
C LEU A 915 24.82 63.29 -37.78
N THR A 916 26.16 63.13 -37.80
CA THR A 916 26.88 62.37 -36.78
C THR A 916 26.74 62.99 -35.39
N GLU A 917 26.78 64.32 -35.27
CA GLU A 917 26.59 65.04 -34.00
C GLU A 917 25.16 64.85 -33.45
N VAL A 918 24.15 64.92 -34.32
CA VAL A 918 22.74 64.63 -34.00
C VAL A 918 22.57 63.18 -33.55
N GLN A 919 23.23 62.24 -34.25
CA GLN A 919 23.20 60.82 -33.94
C GLN A 919 23.86 60.51 -32.60
N GLU A 920 24.95 61.20 -32.22
CA GLU A 920 25.56 61.03 -30.90
C GLU A 920 24.66 61.58 -29.78
N ALA A 921 24.07 62.77 -29.94
CA ALA A 921 23.11 63.32 -28.98
C ALA A 921 21.87 62.42 -28.83
N VAL A 922 21.33 61.89 -29.93
CA VAL A 922 20.24 60.90 -29.89
C VAL A 922 20.70 59.58 -29.25
N ARG A 923 21.95 59.13 -29.46
CA ARG A 923 22.51 57.93 -28.83
C ARG A 923 22.71 58.10 -27.31
N GLU A 924 23.03 59.30 -26.83
CA GLU A 924 23.12 59.60 -25.39
C GLU A 924 21.77 59.38 -24.67
N VAL A 925 20.65 59.69 -25.34
CA VAL A 925 19.29 59.65 -24.76
C VAL A 925 18.45 58.42 -25.17
N THR A 926 18.87 57.62 -26.15
CA THR A 926 18.14 56.41 -26.56
C THR A 926 18.44 55.21 -25.65
N GLY A 927 17.42 54.41 -25.32
CA GLY A 927 17.60 53.17 -24.55
C GLY A 927 17.69 53.37 -23.04
N LYS A 928 17.06 54.42 -22.52
CA LYS A 928 16.93 54.70 -21.08
C LYS A 928 15.63 54.09 -20.54
N PRO A 929 15.46 53.90 -19.23
CA PRO A 929 14.17 53.50 -18.64
C PRO A 929 13.10 54.58 -18.82
N TYR A 930 11.82 54.20 -18.87
CA TYR A 930 10.70 55.16 -19.05
C TYR A 930 10.73 56.32 -18.04
N ALA A 931 11.12 56.05 -16.79
CA ALA A 931 11.22 57.05 -15.74
C ALA A 931 12.28 58.13 -16.00
N TRP A 932 13.36 57.80 -16.71
CA TRP A 932 14.41 58.76 -17.06
C TRP A 932 13.90 59.82 -18.06
N TYR A 933 13.06 59.42 -19.03
CA TYR A 933 12.44 60.36 -19.96
C TYR A 933 11.52 61.36 -19.25
N VAL A 934 10.85 60.94 -18.16
CA VAL A 934 9.96 61.81 -17.37
C VAL A 934 10.71 62.69 -16.36
N GLN A 935 11.93 62.31 -15.94
CA GLN A 935 12.66 62.96 -14.84
C GLN A 935 13.91 63.76 -15.26
N ASP A 936 14.71 63.23 -16.21
CA ASP A 936 16.05 63.76 -16.53
C ASP A 936 16.19 64.31 -17.96
N LEU A 937 15.30 63.94 -18.89
CA LEU A 937 15.36 64.39 -20.30
C LEU A 937 15.43 65.92 -20.46
N GLY A 938 14.78 66.66 -19.55
CA GLY A 938 14.80 68.12 -19.48
C GLY A 938 16.18 68.75 -19.18
N ARG A 939 17.26 67.95 -19.07
CA ARG A 939 18.67 68.42 -19.08
C ARG A 939 19.34 68.35 -20.45
N HIS A 940 18.75 67.62 -21.40
CA HIS A 940 19.26 67.45 -22.78
C HIS A 940 18.39 68.18 -23.82
N GLU A 941 17.20 68.61 -23.42
CA GLU A 941 16.18 69.37 -24.15
C GLU A 941 16.72 70.48 -25.06
N GLU A 942 17.41 71.49 -24.52
CA GLU A 942 17.96 72.62 -25.29
C GLU A 942 18.90 72.13 -26.41
N ARG A 943 19.89 71.28 -26.06
CA ARG A 943 20.86 70.72 -27.03
C ARG A 943 20.18 69.88 -28.11
N LEU A 944 19.10 69.16 -27.80
CA LEU A 944 18.35 68.37 -28.77
C LEU A 944 17.56 69.27 -29.72
N LEU A 945 16.90 70.30 -29.22
CA LEU A 945 16.15 71.28 -30.03
C LEU A 945 17.08 72.10 -30.94
N ASP A 946 18.22 72.58 -30.42
CA ASP A 946 19.26 73.26 -31.21
C ASP A 946 19.76 72.38 -32.38
N LEU A 947 20.04 71.10 -32.12
CA LEU A 947 20.47 70.14 -33.14
C LEU A 947 19.34 69.76 -34.11
N LYS A 948 18.08 69.83 -33.68
CA LYS A 948 16.92 69.68 -34.57
C LYS A 948 16.88 70.81 -35.59
N GLU A 949 16.80 72.06 -35.13
CA GLU A 949 16.64 73.22 -36.02
C GLU A 949 17.88 73.45 -36.91
N SER A 950 19.08 73.31 -36.35
CA SER A 950 20.31 73.70 -37.04
C SER A 950 20.85 72.65 -38.02
N ILE A 951 20.49 71.37 -37.87
CA ILE A 951 21.00 70.27 -38.70
C ILE A 951 19.87 69.33 -39.18
N LEU A 952 19.11 68.72 -38.27
CA LEU A 952 18.19 67.62 -38.62
C LEU A 952 17.09 68.04 -39.58
N ASP A 953 16.37 69.12 -39.26
CA ASP A 953 15.25 69.62 -40.06
C ASP A 953 15.69 70.13 -41.44
N PRO A 954 16.77 70.93 -41.58
CA PRO A 954 17.35 71.27 -42.88
C PRO A 954 17.71 70.04 -43.71
N VAL A 955 18.31 69.00 -43.11
CA VAL A 955 18.68 67.76 -43.83
C VAL A 955 17.45 66.94 -44.22
N ARG A 956 16.44 66.81 -43.35
CA ARG A 956 15.15 66.16 -43.68
C ARG A 956 14.44 66.89 -44.82
N ARG A 957 14.36 68.22 -44.78
CA ARG A 957 13.75 69.06 -45.83
C ARG A 957 14.51 68.94 -47.16
N PHE A 958 15.83 68.81 -47.13
CA PHE A 958 16.64 68.51 -48.32
C PHE A 958 16.32 67.12 -48.89
N MET A 959 16.37 66.09 -48.04
CA MET A 959 16.31 64.68 -48.43
C MET A 959 14.90 64.19 -48.81
N GLY A 960 13.85 64.85 -48.31
CA GLY A 960 12.46 64.67 -48.74
C GLY A 960 12.00 65.67 -49.81
N GLY A 961 12.82 66.67 -50.14
CA GLY A 961 12.46 67.77 -51.04
C GLY A 961 13.03 67.65 -52.46
N SER A 962 12.64 68.60 -53.32
CA SER A 962 13.13 68.68 -54.70
C SER A 962 14.63 68.98 -54.82
N GLN A 963 15.28 69.45 -53.76
CA GLN A 963 16.73 69.67 -53.70
C GLN A 963 17.51 68.37 -53.91
N LYS A 964 17.08 67.26 -53.29
CA LYS A 964 17.68 65.94 -53.52
C LYS A 964 17.61 65.51 -54.98
N ALA A 965 16.46 65.70 -55.64
CA ALA A 965 16.28 65.34 -57.04
C ALA A 965 17.26 66.12 -57.95
N ILE A 966 17.45 67.42 -57.70
CA ILE A 966 18.40 68.27 -58.45
C ILE A 966 19.86 67.83 -58.19
N TYR A 967 20.20 67.49 -56.94
CA TYR A 967 21.52 66.98 -56.57
C TYR A 967 21.82 65.63 -57.26
N ASP A 968 20.86 64.71 -57.24
CA ASP A 968 20.96 63.41 -57.91
C ASP A 968 21.04 63.55 -59.44
N GLU A 969 20.24 64.43 -60.04
CA GLU A 969 20.27 64.76 -61.47
C GLU A 969 21.66 65.27 -61.89
N ALA A 970 22.24 66.19 -61.11
CA ALA A 970 23.58 66.73 -61.36
C ALA A 970 24.68 65.66 -61.22
N ARG A 971 24.66 64.87 -60.13
CA ARG A 971 25.66 63.82 -59.90
C ARG A 971 25.58 62.69 -60.94
N THR A 972 24.38 62.37 -61.42
CA THR A 972 24.17 61.36 -62.47
C THR A 972 24.66 61.88 -63.82
N TYR A 973 24.26 63.09 -64.22
CA TYR A 973 24.71 63.68 -65.49
C TYR A 973 26.24 63.83 -65.57
N LEU A 974 26.89 64.20 -64.46
CA LEU A 974 28.35 64.29 -64.35
C LEU A 974 29.07 62.93 -64.44
N ALA A 975 28.38 61.82 -64.15
CA ALA A 975 28.91 60.47 -64.35
C ALA A 975 28.70 60.01 -65.80
N ASP A 976 27.44 60.06 -66.28
CA ASP A 976 27.04 59.58 -67.61
C ASP A 976 27.77 60.30 -68.75
N GLN A 977 27.98 61.60 -68.61
CA GLN A 977 28.66 62.43 -69.62
C GLN A 977 30.15 62.64 -69.33
N GLY A 978 30.72 61.91 -68.36
CA GLY A 978 32.13 62.04 -67.95
C GLY A 978 33.12 61.94 -69.11
N ALA A 979 32.88 61.04 -70.06
CA ALA A 979 33.70 60.87 -71.26
C ALA A 979 33.51 61.96 -72.33
N ASN A 980 32.40 62.71 -72.28
CA ASN A 980 32.13 63.79 -73.23
C ASN A 980 32.76 65.13 -72.80
N PHE A 981 33.01 65.36 -71.49
CA PHE A 981 33.61 66.61 -71.01
C PHE A 981 35.03 66.85 -71.54
N GLY A 982 35.78 65.79 -71.85
CA GLY A 982 37.09 65.88 -72.54
C GLY A 982 37.01 66.47 -73.96
N TYR A 983 35.81 66.58 -74.54
CA TYR A 983 35.54 67.27 -75.80
C TYR A 983 34.85 68.64 -75.59
N GLY A 984 34.60 69.05 -74.35
CA GLY A 984 34.09 70.38 -73.97
C GLY A 984 33.23 70.41 -72.70
N GLY A 985 33.29 71.52 -71.95
CA GLY A 985 32.43 71.81 -70.80
C GLY A 985 33.01 71.50 -69.41
N ASP A 986 34.25 70.99 -69.31
CA ASP A 986 34.80 70.50 -68.03
C ASP A 986 34.95 71.57 -66.94
N ASP A 987 35.19 72.85 -67.26
CA ASP A 987 35.23 73.95 -66.27
C ASP A 987 33.89 74.07 -65.51
N ARG A 988 32.77 73.95 -66.23
CA ARG A 988 31.42 73.97 -65.63
C ARG A 988 31.14 72.68 -64.86
N ALA A 989 31.61 71.53 -65.37
CA ALA A 989 31.53 70.26 -64.65
C ALA A 989 32.29 70.32 -63.32
N GLY A 990 33.49 70.89 -63.29
CA GLY A 990 34.29 71.14 -62.09
C GLY A 990 33.59 72.05 -61.08
N ALA A 991 32.99 73.15 -61.53
CA ALA A 991 32.22 74.05 -60.68
C ALA A 991 31.01 73.35 -60.02
N ILE A 992 30.32 72.46 -60.74
CA ILE A 992 29.20 71.68 -60.19
C ILE A 992 29.70 70.63 -59.18
N ARG A 993 30.80 69.90 -59.48
CA ARG A 993 31.44 68.95 -58.53
C ARG A 993 31.74 69.63 -57.20
N ALA A 994 32.37 70.81 -57.22
CA ALA A 994 32.69 71.59 -56.01
C ALA A 994 31.48 72.01 -55.16
N VAL A 995 30.27 72.09 -55.73
CA VAL A 995 29.02 72.34 -54.97
C VAL A 995 28.44 71.05 -54.40
N LEU A 996 28.57 69.92 -55.10
CA LEU A 996 28.12 68.60 -54.63
C LEU A 996 28.97 68.08 -53.45
N ASP A 997 30.28 68.32 -53.49
CA ASP A 997 31.22 67.87 -52.45
C ASP A 997 31.26 68.79 -51.21
N ASN A 998 30.51 69.90 -51.19
CA ASN A 998 30.50 70.86 -50.10
C ASN A 998 29.67 70.35 -48.89
N PRO A 999 30.28 70.18 -47.68
CA PRO A 999 29.59 69.67 -46.50
C PRO A 999 28.41 70.50 -45.98
N THR A 1000 28.21 71.73 -46.47
CA THR A 1000 27.09 72.61 -46.08
C THR A 1000 26.11 72.91 -47.22
N CYS A 1001 26.17 72.19 -48.35
CA CYS A 1001 25.35 72.46 -49.55
C CYS A 1001 23.82 72.43 -49.32
N PHE A 1002 23.35 71.84 -48.21
CA PHE A 1002 21.96 71.82 -47.78
C PHE A 1002 21.48 73.12 -47.11
N LYS A 1003 22.39 74.04 -46.76
CA LYS A 1003 22.07 75.32 -46.13
C LYS A 1003 22.00 76.43 -47.18
N GLY A 1004 20.79 76.84 -47.54
CA GLY A 1004 20.52 77.94 -48.48
C GLY A 1004 20.32 77.51 -49.94
N ASN A 1005 20.48 78.45 -50.88
CA ASN A 1005 20.05 78.30 -52.28
C ASN A 1005 21.09 77.67 -53.23
N ALA A 1006 22.18 77.10 -52.71
CA ALA A 1006 23.31 76.59 -53.52
C ALA A 1006 22.87 75.59 -54.60
N ILE A 1007 21.99 74.65 -54.26
CA ILE A 1007 21.47 73.64 -55.20
C ILE A 1007 20.59 74.25 -56.31
N GLN A 1008 19.86 75.33 -56.03
CA GLN A 1008 19.07 76.02 -57.07
C GLN A 1008 19.96 76.77 -58.06
N GLN A 1009 21.04 77.40 -57.58
CA GLN A 1009 22.04 78.04 -58.44
C GLN A 1009 22.80 77.00 -59.28
N MET A 1010 23.16 75.88 -58.66
CA MET A 1010 23.80 74.75 -59.34
C MET A 1010 22.92 74.18 -60.48
N LYS A 1011 21.58 74.12 -60.32
CA LYS A 1011 20.69 73.69 -61.40
C LYS A 1011 20.86 74.53 -62.68
N GLY A 1012 20.91 75.85 -62.55
CA GLY A 1012 21.12 76.74 -63.70
C GLY A 1012 22.47 76.51 -64.38
N SER A 1013 23.51 76.11 -63.63
CA SER A 1013 24.80 75.69 -64.18
C SER A 1013 24.74 74.33 -64.88
N LEU A 1014 23.98 73.38 -64.34
CA LEU A 1014 23.77 72.06 -64.93
C LEU A 1014 23.03 72.15 -66.26
N ASP A 1015 21.94 72.91 -66.33
CA ASP A 1015 21.15 73.07 -67.56
C ASP A 1015 21.94 73.80 -68.65
N ALA A 1016 22.85 74.72 -68.27
CA ALA A 1016 23.80 75.36 -69.19
C ALA A 1016 24.94 74.43 -69.65
N LEU A 1017 25.34 73.44 -68.84
CA LEU A 1017 26.30 72.40 -69.23
C LEU A 1017 25.67 71.39 -70.20
N LYS A 1018 24.43 70.96 -69.93
CA LYS A 1018 23.67 70.06 -70.82
C LYS A 1018 23.60 70.58 -72.26
N ALA A 1019 23.14 71.82 -72.41
CA ALA A 1019 22.99 72.45 -73.72
C ALA A 1019 24.31 72.55 -74.52
N GLU A 1020 25.46 72.63 -73.85
CA GLU A 1020 26.77 72.66 -74.51
C GLU A 1020 27.23 71.27 -74.98
N VAL A 1021 27.04 70.25 -74.14
CA VAL A 1021 27.43 68.86 -74.45
C VAL A 1021 26.53 68.27 -75.54
N ASP A 1022 25.21 68.46 -75.43
CA ASP A 1022 24.23 67.95 -76.41
C ASP A 1022 24.49 68.53 -77.82
N ALA A 1023 24.86 69.82 -77.91
CA ALA A 1023 25.21 70.45 -79.17
C ALA A 1023 26.45 69.81 -79.84
N ARG A 1024 27.45 69.38 -79.04
CA ARG A 1024 28.65 68.68 -79.54
C ARG A 1024 28.33 67.24 -79.99
N ILE A 1025 27.49 66.52 -79.24
CA ILE A 1025 27.02 65.17 -79.62
C ILE A 1025 26.27 65.20 -80.95
N VAL A 1026 25.36 66.17 -81.14
CA VAL A 1026 24.59 66.33 -82.38
C VAL A 1026 25.49 66.63 -83.58
N ALA A 1027 26.53 67.47 -83.40
CA ALA A 1027 27.50 67.76 -84.45
C ALA A 1027 28.31 66.52 -84.87
N GLU A 1028 28.83 65.76 -83.91
CA GLU A 1028 29.61 64.55 -84.17
C GLU A 1028 28.76 63.45 -84.84
N ARG A 1029 27.56 63.19 -84.31
CA ARG A 1029 26.62 62.22 -84.90
C ARG A 1029 26.31 62.54 -86.35
N LYS A 1030 26.13 63.82 -86.71
CA LYS A 1030 25.85 64.24 -88.07
C LYS A 1030 27.01 63.92 -89.04
N ALA A 1031 28.26 64.11 -88.61
CA ALA A 1031 29.43 63.75 -89.40
C ALA A 1031 29.53 62.22 -89.58
N ALA A 1032 29.39 61.47 -88.48
CA ALA A 1032 29.47 60.01 -88.47
C ALA A 1032 28.42 59.33 -89.36
N LEU A 1033 27.17 59.81 -89.36
CA LEU A 1033 26.11 59.28 -90.23
C LEU A 1033 26.41 59.51 -91.72
N SER A 1034 26.93 60.68 -92.09
CA SER A 1034 27.28 60.99 -93.49
C SER A 1034 28.35 60.02 -94.03
N GLU A 1035 29.36 59.72 -93.22
CA GLU A 1035 30.50 58.89 -93.65
C GLU A 1035 30.13 57.41 -93.82
N ILE A 1036 29.06 56.92 -93.17
CA ILE A 1036 28.52 55.57 -93.37
C ILE A 1036 27.67 55.50 -94.64
N GLU A 1037 26.86 56.52 -94.94
CA GLU A 1037 26.06 56.54 -96.17
C GLU A 1037 26.92 56.70 -97.44
N ASP A 1038 28.04 57.43 -97.35
CA ASP A 1038 29.07 57.45 -98.41
C ASP A 1038 29.68 56.07 -98.71
N LEU A 1039 29.60 55.11 -97.78
CA LEU A 1039 30.00 53.72 -98.00
C LEU A 1039 28.84 52.86 -98.53
N ARG A 1040 27.61 53.13 -98.07
CA ARG A 1040 26.38 52.47 -98.54
C ARG A 1040 26.17 52.67 -100.04
N GLU A 1041 26.30 53.91 -100.52
CA GLU A 1041 26.21 54.21 -101.95
C GLU A 1041 27.33 53.56 -102.77
N LYS A 1042 28.57 53.52 -102.25
CA LYS A 1042 29.68 52.80 -102.92
C LYS A 1042 29.40 51.31 -103.09
N LEU A 1043 28.73 50.66 -102.13
CA LEU A 1043 28.34 49.24 -102.24
C LEU A 1043 27.18 49.05 -103.23
N ARG A 1044 26.21 49.97 -103.27
CA ARG A 1044 25.06 49.93 -104.19
C ARG A 1044 25.44 50.02 -105.66
N VAL A 1045 26.55 50.70 -105.98
CA VAL A 1045 27.07 50.88 -107.35
C VAL A 1045 27.75 49.62 -107.92
N LEU A 1046 28.03 48.60 -107.11
CA LEU A 1046 28.65 47.35 -107.58
C LEU A 1046 27.70 46.56 -108.50
N PRO A 1047 28.15 46.10 -109.69
CA PRO A 1047 27.31 45.32 -110.62
C PRO A 1047 26.67 44.10 -109.99
N GLU A 1048 27.40 43.37 -109.15
CA GLU A 1048 26.93 42.15 -108.48
C GLU A 1048 25.73 42.43 -107.55
N TYR A 1049 25.67 43.59 -106.90
CA TYR A 1049 24.56 43.99 -106.02
C TYR A 1049 23.21 44.02 -106.77
N SER A 1050 23.23 44.43 -108.04
CA SER A 1050 22.04 44.50 -108.89
C SER A 1050 21.44 43.14 -109.26
N THR A 1051 22.19 42.04 -109.09
CA THR A 1051 21.79 40.68 -109.49
C THR A 1051 21.37 39.77 -108.33
N LEU A 1052 21.54 40.21 -107.08
CA LEU A 1052 21.18 39.44 -105.88
C LEU A 1052 19.68 39.20 -105.74
N ALA A 1053 19.28 38.12 -105.05
CA ALA A 1053 17.89 37.92 -104.64
C ALA A 1053 17.47 38.95 -103.58
N GLU A 1054 16.22 39.42 -103.67
CA GLU A 1054 15.63 40.44 -102.79
C GLU A 1054 15.84 40.24 -101.26
N PRO A 1055 15.67 39.04 -100.66
CA PRO A 1055 15.95 38.87 -99.23
C PRO A 1055 17.43 39.12 -98.86
N VAL A 1056 18.38 38.78 -99.74
CA VAL A 1056 19.81 39.01 -99.51
C VAL A 1056 20.15 40.50 -99.56
N ARG A 1057 19.52 41.25 -100.48
CA ARG A 1057 19.63 42.73 -100.52
C ARG A 1057 19.12 43.35 -99.21
N ARG A 1058 17.98 42.87 -98.69
CA ARG A 1058 17.41 43.35 -97.42
C ARG A 1058 18.33 43.07 -96.23
N GLU A 1059 18.98 41.92 -96.14
CA GLU A 1059 19.98 41.66 -95.09
C GLU A 1059 21.18 42.63 -95.18
N ILE A 1060 21.64 42.96 -96.39
CA ILE A 1060 22.77 43.89 -96.58
C ILE A 1060 22.36 45.32 -96.20
N GLU A 1061 21.20 45.79 -96.64
CA GLU A 1061 20.64 47.10 -96.25
C GLU A 1061 20.37 47.19 -94.74
N ALA A 1062 19.94 46.10 -94.10
CA ALA A 1062 19.79 46.02 -92.64
C ALA A 1062 21.15 46.15 -91.92
N GLY A 1063 22.24 45.62 -92.50
CA GLY A 1063 23.60 45.77 -91.99
C GLY A 1063 24.08 47.22 -91.91
N PHE A 1064 23.72 48.07 -92.89
CA PHE A 1064 23.93 49.52 -92.79
C PHE A 1064 22.96 50.16 -91.81
N THR A 1065 21.67 49.83 -91.93
CA THR A 1065 20.58 50.45 -91.15
C THR A 1065 20.81 50.32 -89.64
N GLY A 1066 21.14 49.12 -89.14
CA GLY A 1066 21.40 48.91 -87.71
C GLY A 1066 22.62 49.68 -87.18
N VAL A 1067 23.60 49.98 -88.02
CA VAL A 1067 24.79 50.76 -87.64
C VAL A 1067 24.47 52.26 -87.64
N LEU A 1068 23.68 52.74 -88.60
CA LEU A 1068 23.13 54.10 -88.62
C LEU A 1068 22.22 54.34 -87.40
N GLU A 1069 21.36 53.38 -87.03
CA GLU A 1069 20.55 53.43 -85.81
C GLU A 1069 21.41 53.40 -84.53
N THR A 1070 22.49 52.62 -84.51
CA THR A 1070 23.43 52.58 -83.37
C THR A 1070 24.16 53.92 -83.19
N ILE A 1071 24.63 54.54 -84.28
CA ILE A 1071 25.23 55.89 -84.25
C ILE A 1071 24.16 56.95 -83.92
N GLY A 1072 22.95 56.76 -84.45
CA GLY A 1072 21.74 57.57 -84.23
C GLY A 1072 21.16 57.50 -82.83
N SER A 1073 21.59 56.55 -81.99
CA SER A 1073 21.19 56.39 -80.59
C SER A 1073 22.35 56.63 -79.61
N SER A 1074 23.60 56.37 -79.99
CA SER A 1074 24.80 56.57 -79.16
C SER A 1074 24.97 58.02 -78.68
N GLY A 1075 25.03 58.24 -77.37
CA GLY A 1075 25.22 59.56 -76.75
C GLY A 1075 26.68 59.95 -76.45
N LEU A 1076 27.65 59.06 -76.66
CA LEU A 1076 29.07 59.30 -76.36
C LEU A 1076 29.89 59.55 -77.62
N ILE A 1077 30.61 60.67 -77.66
CA ILE A 1077 31.42 61.12 -78.81
C ILE A 1077 32.49 60.09 -79.19
N ALA A 1078 33.14 59.48 -78.19
CA ALA A 1078 34.12 58.42 -78.40
C ALA A 1078 33.51 57.16 -79.06
N VAL A 1079 32.32 56.73 -78.61
CA VAL A 1079 31.63 55.53 -79.13
C VAL A 1079 31.14 55.77 -80.56
N ILE A 1080 30.65 56.98 -80.87
CA ILE A 1080 30.28 57.36 -82.24
C ILE A 1080 31.47 57.16 -83.20
N ARG A 1081 32.66 57.65 -82.85
CA ARG A 1081 33.89 57.50 -83.65
C ARG A 1081 34.36 56.05 -83.78
N GLU A 1082 34.35 55.31 -82.68
CA GLU A 1082 34.71 53.88 -82.65
C GLU A 1082 33.81 53.07 -83.60
N ARG A 1083 32.49 53.27 -83.55
CA ARG A 1083 31.53 52.53 -84.39
C ARG A 1083 31.75 52.77 -85.88
N VAL A 1084 32.07 53.99 -86.30
CA VAL A 1084 32.42 54.29 -87.70
C VAL A 1084 33.70 53.58 -88.15
N THR A 1085 34.72 53.56 -87.28
CA THR A 1085 36.00 52.88 -87.58
C THR A 1085 35.84 51.36 -87.62
N GLY A 1086 35.08 50.79 -86.67
CA GLY A 1086 34.75 49.36 -86.64
C GLY A 1086 33.94 48.89 -87.85
N PHE A 1087 32.97 49.71 -88.30
CA PHE A 1087 32.19 49.40 -89.50
C PHE A 1087 33.06 49.27 -90.74
N LYS A 1088 33.94 50.26 -90.97
CA LYS A 1088 34.91 50.26 -92.08
C LYS A 1088 35.83 49.04 -92.05
N SER A 1089 36.34 48.65 -90.88
CA SER A 1089 37.38 47.63 -90.76
C SER A 1089 36.88 46.18 -90.82
N THR A 1090 35.63 45.91 -90.41
CA THR A 1090 35.13 44.53 -90.26
C THR A 1090 33.75 44.27 -90.87
N VAL A 1091 32.78 45.15 -90.67
CA VAL A 1091 31.40 44.92 -91.13
C VAL A 1091 31.27 45.14 -92.64
N PHE A 1092 31.82 46.23 -93.15
CA PHE A 1092 31.74 46.58 -94.57
C PHE A 1092 32.40 45.52 -95.49
N PRO A 1093 33.61 44.99 -95.21
CA PRO A 1093 34.18 43.86 -95.97
C PRO A 1093 33.33 42.59 -95.92
N ALA A 1094 32.71 42.28 -94.77
CA ALA A 1094 31.86 41.09 -94.62
C ALA A 1094 30.55 41.19 -95.42
N LEU A 1095 29.95 42.38 -95.49
CA LEU A 1095 28.82 42.64 -96.38
C LEU A 1095 29.24 42.50 -97.86
N LEU A 1096 30.42 43.00 -98.24
CA LEU A 1096 30.94 42.89 -99.60
C LEU A 1096 31.17 41.43 -100.04
N GLY A 1097 31.58 40.54 -99.13
CA GLY A 1097 31.69 39.10 -99.41
C GLY A 1097 30.35 38.38 -99.63
N ARG A 1098 29.28 38.84 -98.97
CA ARG A 1098 27.90 38.36 -99.17
C ARG A 1098 27.32 38.81 -100.52
N VAL A 1099 27.74 39.97 -101.04
CA VAL A 1099 27.33 40.46 -102.38
C VAL A 1099 27.81 39.56 -103.52
N THR A 1100 28.87 38.77 -103.31
CA THR A 1100 29.63 38.13 -104.40
C THR A 1100 29.69 36.60 -104.32
N THR A 1101 28.74 35.94 -103.66
CA THR A 1101 28.71 34.48 -103.50
C THR A 1101 27.31 33.89 -103.83
N PRO A 1102 27.17 32.81 -104.63
CA PRO A 1102 25.88 32.32 -105.14
C PRO A 1102 25.12 31.34 -104.21
N PRO A 1103 23.77 31.18 -104.36
CA PRO A 1103 22.91 30.43 -103.43
C PRO A 1103 22.52 28.97 -103.83
N PRO A 1104 22.16 28.08 -102.88
CA PRO A 1104 21.66 26.70 -103.10
C PRO A 1104 20.12 26.51 -102.92
N GLN A 1105 19.60 25.27 -103.05
CA GLN A 1105 18.16 24.89 -103.15
C GLN A 1105 17.61 24.04 -101.95
N PRO A 1106 16.27 23.93 -101.76
CA PRO A 1106 15.60 23.33 -100.57
C PRO A 1106 14.97 21.92 -100.77
N ALA A 1107 14.23 21.40 -99.76
CA ALA A 1107 13.58 20.07 -99.72
C ALA A 1107 12.19 20.06 -99.02
N ASP A 1108 11.41 18.96 -99.14
CA ASP A 1108 9.93 18.85 -98.97
C ASP A 1108 9.36 18.31 -97.61
N GLU A 1109 8.02 18.25 -97.49
CA GLU A 1109 7.20 18.34 -96.23
C GLU A 1109 6.44 17.08 -95.72
N GLY A 1110 5.92 17.14 -94.46
CA GLY A 1110 4.70 16.45 -93.96
C GLY A 1110 4.86 15.20 -93.05
N VAL A 1111 3.87 14.58 -92.36
CA VAL A 1111 2.51 14.85 -91.77
C VAL A 1111 2.23 13.70 -90.73
N GLY A 1112 1.45 13.73 -89.63
CA GLY A 1112 0.75 14.78 -88.84
C GLY A 1112 -0.42 14.24 -87.95
N ALA A 1113 -0.74 14.94 -86.84
CA ALA A 1113 -2.00 14.95 -86.03
C ALA A 1113 -2.43 13.84 -84.99
N SER A 1114 -2.57 14.31 -83.72
CA SER A 1114 -3.66 14.09 -82.70
C SER A 1114 -3.90 12.79 -81.85
N SER A 1115 -4.06 13.06 -80.54
CA SER A 1115 -4.96 12.49 -79.50
C SER A 1115 -4.79 11.08 -78.85
N GLU A 1116 -4.31 11.12 -77.61
CA GLU A 1116 -4.77 10.43 -76.36
C GLU A 1116 -4.73 8.90 -76.11
N GLN A 1117 -4.10 8.60 -74.96
CA GLN A 1117 -4.36 7.55 -73.95
C GLN A 1117 -3.77 6.11 -74.06
N GLN A 1118 -2.97 5.80 -73.01
CA GLN A 1118 -2.67 4.50 -72.38
C GLN A 1118 -1.80 3.48 -73.14
N GLY A 1119 -0.58 3.25 -72.63
CA GLY A 1119 0.31 2.14 -73.02
C GLY A 1119 1.80 2.52 -73.07
N ALA A 1120 2.69 1.59 -72.69
CA ALA A 1120 4.16 1.71 -72.79
C ALA A 1120 4.77 0.28 -72.93
N PRO A 1121 6.05 0.06 -73.34
CA PRO A 1121 7.10 1.03 -73.78
C PRO A 1121 7.81 0.71 -75.15
N GLY A 1122 8.59 1.66 -75.71
CA GLY A 1122 9.47 1.58 -76.93
C GLY A 1122 9.94 2.98 -77.42
N ASP A 1123 10.78 3.25 -78.44
CA ASP A 1123 11.75 2.44 -79.26
C ASP A 1123 12.76 3.40 -80.02
N GLU A 1124 13.60 2.96 -80.99
CA GLU A 1124 14.77 3.74 -81.51
C GLU A 1124 14.93 4.10 -83.04
N ARG A 1125 15.12 5.42 -83.35
CA ARG A 1125 16.08 6.08 -84.34
C ARG A 1125 15.94 5.84 -85.90
N PRO A 1126 16.71 6.45 -86.88
CA PRO A 1126 17.91 7.37 -86.92
C PRO A 1126 17.86 8.64 -87.90
N VAL A 1127 18.98 9.08 -88.59
CA VAL A 1127 19.35 10.50 -89.02
C VAL A 1127 20.10 10.68 -90.42
N ALA A 1128 20.32 11.92 -90.97
CA ALA A 1128 20.99 12.30 -92.28
C ALA A 1128 21.90 13.62 -92.32
N PRO A 1129 22.66 13.99 -93.42
CA PRO A 1129 23.86 14.93 -93.42
C PRO A 1129 23.90 16.25 -94.33
N PRO A 1130 25.00 17.09 -94.36
CA PRO A 1130 25.02 18.53 -94.83
C PRO A 1130 26.02 19.01 -95.98
N PRO A 1131 26.06 20.34 -96.39
CA PRO A 1131 26.81 20.90 -97.58
C PRO A 1131 27.99 21.93 -97.35
N LEU A 1132 28.46 22.62 -98.42
CA LEU A 1132 29.77 23.35 -98.61
C LEU A 1132 29.85 24.89 -98.32
N PRO A 1133 31.06 25.53 -98.22
CA PRO A 1133 31.28 26.90 -97.68
C PRO A 1133 31.52 28.07 -98.70
N PRO A 1134 31.42 29.36 -98.28
CA PRO A 1134 31.48 30.58 -99.13
C PRO A 1134 32.84 31.34 -99.20
N THR A 1135 32.93 32.29 -100.14
CA THR A 1135 34.08 33.18 -100.40
C THR A 1135 34.34 34.23 -99.29
N GLN A 1136 35.60 34.59 -99.03
CA GLN A 1136 35.99 35.54 -97.97
C GLN A 1136 36.62 36.85 -98.51
N TYR A 1137 36.45 37.92 -97.74
CA TYR A 1137 37.03 39.25 -97.99
C TYR A 1137 37.79 39.77 -96.76
N VAL A 1138 38.88 40.52 -96.98
CA VAL A 1138 39.76 41.07 -95.93
C VAL A 1138 40.06 42.55 -96.21
N ALA A 1139 40.20 43.39 -95.17
CA ALA A 1139 40.65 44.78 -95.33
C ALA A 1139 42.18 44.88 -95.44
N ALA A 1140 42.69 45.64 -96.40
CA ALA A 1140 44.14 45.83 -96.62
C ALA A 1140 44.83 46.44 -95.39
N THR A 1141 44.15 47.34 -94.68
CA THR A 1141 44.59 47.94 -93.41
C THR A 1141 44.62 46.96 -92.23
N GLY A 1142 43.96 45.80 -92.35
CA GLY A 1142 43.99 44.73 -91.35
C GLY A 1142 45.07 43.67 -91.58
N LEU A 1143 45.78 43.70 -92.71
CA LEU A 1143 46.81 42.71 -93.04
C LEU A 1143 48.13 43.03 -92.35
N ARG A 1144 48.58 42.13 -91.47
CA ARG A 1144 49.89 42.22 -90.82
C ARG A 1144 50.99 41.79 -91.78
N VAL A 1145 51.62 42.76 -92.44
CA VAL A 1145 52.88 42.56 -93.16
C VAL A 1145 53.96 42.18 -92.15
N ALA A 1146 54.50 40.98 -92.26
CA ALA A 1146 55.51 40.45 -91.34
C ALA A 1146 56.93 40.93 -91.70
N TYR A 1147 57.10 42.25 -91.84
CA TYR A 1147 58.39 42.87 -92.16
C TYR A 1147 59.33 42.90 -90.95
N ALA A 1148 60.63 42.66 -91.18
CA ALA A 1148 61.59 42.38 -90.11
C ALA A 1148 62.08 43.60 -89.32
N LYS A 1149 61.95 44.82 -89.87
CA LYS A 1149 62.32 46.07 -89.17
C LYS A 1149 61.05 46.80 -88.70
N PRO A 1150 61.05 47.45 -87.51
CA PRO A 1150 59.90 48.20 -87.01
C PRO A 1150 59.74 49.60 -87.62
N PHE A 1151 60.61 50.02 -88.53
CA PHE A 1151 60.54 51.27 -89.29
C PHE A 1151 61.22 51.11 -90.66
N LEU A 1152 60.93 52.03 -91.58
CA LEU A 1152 61.53 52.10 -92.91
C LEU A 1152 62.45 53.32 -92.93
N ALA A 1153 63.75 53.13 -93.15
CA ALA A 1153 64.75 54.20 -93.02
C ALA A 1153 65.24 54.78 -94.36
N ASP A 1154 65.18 53.99 -95.42
CA ASP A 1154 65.65 54.30 -96.76
C ASP A 1154 64.75 53.65 -97.82
N GLU A 1155 64.99 53.94 -99.10
CA GLU A 1155 64.18 53.42 -100.22
C GLU A 1155 64.28 51.89 -100.35
N GLN A 1156 65.40 51.26 -99.95
CA GLN A 1156 65.53 49.80 -100.00
C GLN A 1156 64.67 49.12 -98.92
N ASP A 1157 64.53 49.74 -97.74
CA ASP A 1157 63.57 49.30 -96.74
C ASP A 1157 62.12 49.48 -97.20
N VAL A 1158 61.81 50.58 -97.90
CA VAL A 1158 60.48 50.81 -98.47
C VAL A 1158 60.14 49.77 -99.53
N ASP A 1159 61.03 49.51 -100.49
CA ASP A 1159 60.81 48.49 -101.53
C ASP A 1159 60.68 47.09 -100.91
N ALA A 1160 61.51 46.73 -99.93
CA ALA A 1160 61.40 45.44 -99.24
C ALA A 1160 60.12 45.30 -98.39
N TYR A 1161 59.60 46.40 -97.82
CA TYR A 1161 58.29 46.41 -97.17
C TYR A 1161 57.14 46.29 -98.18
N LEU A 1162 57.25 46.97 -99.33
CA LEU A 1162 56.26 46.90 -100.40
C LEU A 1162 56.22 45.51 -101.04
N ASP A 1163 57.36 44.84 -101.24
CA ASP A 1163 57.40 43.47 -101.73
C ASP A 1163 56.86 42.48 -100.69
N THR A 1164 57.18 42.60 -99.40
CA THR A 1164 56.57 41.73 -98.37
C THR A 1164 55.07 41.99 -98.18
N LEU A 1165 54.60 43.25 -98.32
CA LEU A 1165 53.17 43.58 -98.40
C LEU A 1165 52.54 42.93 -99.65
N ARG A 1166 53.20 43.01 -100.80
CA ARG A 1166 52.74 42.45 -102.08
C ARG A 1166 52.67 40.93 -102.04
N GLU A 1167 53.65 40.26 -101.44
CA GLU A 1167 53.60 38.81 -101.18
C GLU A 1167 52.45 38.46 -100.23
N THR A 1168 52.23 39.24 -99.17
CA THR A 1168 51.11 39.03 -98.22
C THR A 1168 49.75 39.18 -98.94
N LEU A 1169 49.58 40.22 -99.74
CA LEU A 1169 48.37 40.45 -100.56
C LEU A 1169 48.16 39.30 -101.57
N ILE A 1170 49.21 38.87 -102.27
CA ILE A 1170 49.13 37.77 -103.25
C ILE A 1170 48.88 36.41 -102.58
N ALA A 1171 49.42 36.17 -101.38
CA ALA A 1171 49.20 34.95 -100.62
C ALA A 1171 47.72 34.82 -100.20
N GLU A 1172 47.12 35.88 -99.68
CA GLU A 1172 45.70 35.91 -99.31
C GLU A 1172 44.77 35.79 -100.53
N ILE A 1173 45.13 36.39 -101.67
CA ILE A 1173 44.41 36.19 -102.93
C ILE A 1173 44.54 34.74 -103.43
N ARG A 1174 45.72 34.12 -103.33
CA ARG A 1174 45.93 32.70 -103.66
C ARG A 1174 45.20 31.75 -102.70
N ALA A 1175 44.94 32.17 -101.46
CA ALA A 1175 44.08 31.47 -100.50
C ALA A 1175 42.57 31.60 -100.83
N GLY A 1176 42.20 32.16 -101.98
CA GLY A 1176 40.81 32.28 -102.44
C GLY A 1176 40.05 33.47 -101.86
N LYS A 1177 40.74 34.41 -101.20
CA LYS A 1177 40.12 35.61 -100.62
C LYS A 1177 40.24 36.81 -101.55
N ARG A 1178 39.43 37.84 -101.31
CA ARG A 1178 39.51 39.14 -101.98
C ARG A 1178 39.83 40.24 -100.97
N ILE A 1179 40.38 41.36 -101.43
CA ILE A 1179 40.94 42.39 -100.54
C ILE A 1179 40.26 43.74 -100.82
N THR A 1180 39.84 44.41 -99.75
CA THR A 1180 39.20 45.73 -99.76
C THR A 1180 40.19 46.81 -99.32
N ILE A 1181 40.10 48.00 -99.90
CA ILE A 1181 40.98 49.16 -99.67
C ILE A 1181 40.14 50.30 -99.11
#